data_AF-A0A956X474-F1
#
_entry.id   AF-A0A956X474-F1
#
_cell.length_a   1.000
_cell.length_b   1.000
_cell.length_c   1.000
_cell.angle_alpha   90.00
_cell.angle_beta   90.00
_cell.angle_gamma   90.00
#
_symmetry.space_group_name_H-M   'P 1'
#
loop_
_entity.id
_entity.type
_entity.pdbx_description
1 polymer ?
#
loop_
_entity_poly.entity_id
_entity_poly.type
_entity_poly.pdbx_seq_one_letter_code
_entity_poly.pdbx_strand_id
1 'polypeptide(L)'
;MYLFKRLTIILLLCLGGFLLPLTLLRATAVAPQTASSLPPDALPFPVGIPVSRNGEGRINDAHLSVFGPDICTAFGDPFSPFNSVWEPGPYTYLFQIRIPADYPDDVLRVEIFDPDSINQAAASDEVTYSALATSLDPTLFPPGAYAKSCSSADANQKQPCLLATGEESLVGTVANLTIDHINPLWLVRVDENRGTSTPGVCGEPASYTPAYNTATRYELSYFRDAANGTVEQIPLAAYIGQTGDGVRDNGDHDTDLRWVSPGGQTNYDQPVVVPASYGSFEVDLTQDIPNMVIDPSTGERSLLLEVTTISGASENGFQFWAGPAAYTATVPSAANERNLYTLNNPGSHDPAGVTIEAIGILPLNSNTDNVSIVPLATIGPEYAGQTITVTHFDMDAGSKPPVVFYMDSLAFTPDGSTDGVNENATDFAVSYGGEVDPTSRCFDGGASYNGECNNRWVSPVYTITLPSEQTCDYSNPTPETCTPFYGGELFARMKMGNHDTHAWYVLPLERPSLDPTLGCSAFPIGIPLPVRSVLSPDDPSSAENSWPDYFEYPLTDPMYDLFVDHQPNVPLADAQPGYLFKVFNGTAPSDFVYLAWNRCTTGLTGLTDSLAWPGTSRDYTPLPGSCPDYGSPLVAGYVEPGDPTDREMNLGDWVAHSTSAINTSDGRLTMREHVDLGRVLRLPVWQETVGSGSKAAVQIHRFGLFRLVGFNLPESWLMVEFLGWDDSCGPIASDVPMTGLSLSGPASAVMSEDVMMTAVISPNSATIPITYTWEATDIAPFTVVGAGVDGRFLNWSQPGPKTITVTAAQNQTILTATHTLTVTSPSAPQITLVPPCSNSGALVNLSVLGFNWPAGEAVDLFWDGQLVQQVTPGSDGAFMLYWMRAFLGLGDYEVLAQSGSYGATAVFSVPCTPQAPLSATIEGPPSGLVNTTYTFTAAVSPTTTILPLTYTWTIEGAAPITHTGGLSDTVQLSWTAVGQKAILLTVQNPYGLVETQLLFHVTAKASFLPLITR
;
A
#
# COMPACT_ATOMS: atom_id res chain seq x y z
N MET A 1 -65.14 23.66 50.68
CA MET A 1 -65.99 24.77 51.15
C MET A 1 -65.39 26.05 50.61
N TYR A 2 -66.03 26.72 49.61
CA TYR A 2 -65.54 27.98 48.98
C TYR A 2 -64.18 27.81 48.24
N LEU A 3 -63.77 28.58 47.22
CA LEU A 3 -64.42 29.56 46.31
C LEU A 3 -63.71 29.38 44.93
N PHE A 4 -64.39 29.21 43.78
CA PHE A 4 -64.68 30.26 42.76
C PHE A 4 -63.55 31.28 42.51
N LYS A 5 -63.26 31.80 41.30
CA LYS A 5 -63.76 31.71 39.88
C LYS A 5 -62.72 32.49 39.01
N ARG A 6 -62.73 32.69 37.68
CA ARG A 6 -63.60 32.51 36.47
C ARG A 6 -62.66 32.65 35.22
N LEU A 7 -63.00 32.59 33.92
CA LEU A 7 -64.16 32.32 33.04
C LEU A 7 -63.53 31.80 31.70
N THR A 8 -63.79 30.61 31.12
CA THR A 8 -65.00 30.04 30.46
C THR A 8 -65.35 30.63 29.09
N ILE A 9 -65.98 29.82 28.19
CA ILE A 9 -66.39 30.03 26.77
C ILE A 9 -65.33 29.47 25.78
N ILE A 10 -65.58 28.68 24.71
CA ILE A 10 -66.72 27.89 24.11
C ILE A 10 -66.04 26.88 23.12
N LEU A 11 -66.56 25.71 22.65
CA LEU A 11 -67.53 24.69 23.10
C LEU A 11 -67.40 23.44 22.17
N LEU A 12 -68.07 22.33 22.47
CA LEU A 12 -68.11 21.09 21.63
C LEU A 12 -68.97 21.24 20.35
N LEU A 13 -68.61 20.51 19.28
CA LEU A 13 -69.38 19.36 18.78
C LEU A 13 -68.60 18.51 17.76
N CYS A 14 -69.02 17.25 17.57
CA CYS A 14 -68.25 16.20 16.91
C CYS A 14 -68.66 15.94 15.45
N LEU A 15 -67.75 15.43 14.61
CA LEU A 15 -67.97 14.21 13.82
C LEU A 15 -66.67 13.64 13.18
N GLY A 16 -66.39 12.35 13.43
CA GLY A 16 -65.66 11.44 12.53
C GLY A 16 -64.13 11.58 12.34
N GLY A 17 -63.41 10.45 12.33
CA GLY A 17 -62.06 10.33 11.75
C GLY A 17 -60.99 9.74 12.67
N PHE A 18 -60.57 8.50 12.36
CA PHE A 18 -59.31 7.80 12.72
C PHE A 18 -58.49 8.22 13.95
N LEU A 19 -58.27 7.25 14.85
CA LEU A 19 -57.10 7.19 15.72
C LEU A 19 -55.87 6.76 14.90
N LEU A 20 -54.76 7.48 15.06
CA LEU A 20 -53.41 7.03 14.67
C LEU A 20 -52.53 6.97 15.94
N PRO A 21 -51.57 6.03 16.03
CA PRO A 21 -50.71 5.88 17.21
C PRO A 21 -49.63 6.98 17.25
N LEU A 22 -49.17 7.28 18.46
CA LEU A 22 -48.03 8.18 18.68
C LEU A 22 -46.72 7.40 18.50
N THR A 23 -46.10 7.49 17.33
CA THR A 23 -44.79 6.88 17.07
C THR A 23 -43.66 7.74 17.62
N LEU A 24 -42.85 7.17 18.53
CA LEU A 24 -41.50 7.70 18.77
C LEU A 24 -40.68 7.48 17.49
N LEU A 25 -40.16 8.56 16.90
CA LEU A 25 -39.01 8.43 16.00
C LEU A 25 -37.78 8.15 16.87
N ARG A 26 -37.42 6.86 16.99
CA ARG A 26 -36.00 6.52 17.06
C ARG A 26 -35.41 6.83 15.69
N ALA A 27 -34.28 7.54 15.66
CA ALA A 27 -33.40 7.44 14.50
C ALA A 27 -32.95 5.98 14.42
N THR A 28 -33.39 5.27 13.38
CA THR A 28 -32.79 4.00 13.00
C THR A 28 -31.51 4.31 12.23
N ALA A 29 -30.37 3.83 12.72
CA ALA A 29 -29.18 3.75 11.87
C ALA A 29 -29.58 3.01 10.58
N VAL A 30 -29.22 3.57 9.44
CA VAL A 30 -29.36 2.87 8.16
C VAL A 30 -28.42 1.68 8.21
N ALA A 31 -28.91 0.48 7.92
CA ALA A 31 -28.04 -0.68 7.83
C ALA A 31 -27.04 -0.47 6.68
N PRO A 32 -25.77 -0.89 6.81
CA PRO A 32 -24.83 -0.83 5.70
C PRO A 32 -25.43 -1.54 4.48
N GLN A 33 -25.21 -0.98 3.29
CA GLN A 33 -25.68 -1.62 2.07
C GLN A 33 -24.99 -2.97 1.94
N THR A 34 -25.77 -4.04 1.73
CA THR A 34 -25.20 -5.36 1.44
C THR A 34 -24.40 -5.28 0.15
N ALA A 35 -23.11 -5.60 0.21
CA ALA A 35 -22.18 -5.50 -0.91
C ALA A 35 -22.80 -6.08 -2.20
N SER A 36 -22.89 -5.26 -3.24
CA SER A 36 -23.28 -5.75 -4.56
C SER A 36 -22.12 -6.53 -5.15
N SER A 37 -22.29 -7.84 -5.34
CA SER A 37 -21.28 -8.72 -5.92
C SER A 37 -20.88 -8.23 -7.32
N LEU A 38 -19.72 -7.58 -7.42
CA LEU A 38 -19.10 -7.24 -8.69
C LEU A 38 -18.38 -8.48 -9.26
N PRO A 39 -18.33 -8.65 -10.60
CA PRO A 39 -17.45 -9.62 -11.23
C PRO A 39 -15.97 -9.34 -10.86
N PRO A 40 -15.11 -10.37 -10.76
CA PRO A 40 -13.67 -10.15 -10.53
C PRO A 40 -13.01 -9.36 -11.68
N ASP A 41 -13.46 -9.54 -12.92
CA ASP A 41 -13.03 -8.76 -14.10
C ASP A 41 -13.50 -7.28 -14.07
N ALA A 42 -14.20 -6.84 -13.01
CA ALA A 42 -14.93 -5.58 -12.95
C ALA A 42 -14.52 -4.68 -11.76
N LEU A 43 -13.26 -4.78 -11.31
CA LEU A 43 -12.60 -3.73 -10.52
C LEU A 43 -11.54 -2.97 -11.35
N PRO A 44 -11.93 -2.24 -12.43
CA PRO A 44 -11.05 -1.22 -12.99
C PRO A 44 -11.02 -0.06 -12.01
N PHE A 45 -10.11 -0.11 -11.04
CA PHE A 45 -9.77 1.08 -10.26
C PHE A 45 -9.31 2.15 -11.26
N PRO A 46 -9.99 3.31 -11.34
CA PRO A 46 -9.56 4.37 -12.23
C PRO A 46 -8.19 4.87 -11.78
N VAL A 47 -7.48 5.55 -12.68
CA VAL A 47 -6.27 6.29 -12.28
C VAL A 47 -6.66 7.27 -11.18
N GLY A 48 -6.15 7.03 -9.98
CA GLY A 48 -6.47 7.83 -8.80
C GLY A 48 -5.51 9.01 -8.64
N ILE A 49 -5.84 9.88 -7.70
CA ILE A 49 -5.17 11.16 -7.49
C ILE A 49 -4.22 11.03 -6.28
N PRO A 50 -2.88 11.07 -6.46
CA PRO A 50 -1.94 10.85 -5.35
C PRO A 50 -2.16 11.86 -4.22
N VAL A 51 -2.23 11.38 -2.97
CA VAL A 51 -2.53 12.26 -1.81
C VAL A 51 -1.33 13.06 -1.32
N SER A 52 -0.11 12.58 -1.59
CA SER A 52 1.14 13.16 -1.11
C SER A 52 2.15 13.27 -2.24
N ARG A 53 2.99 14.31 -2.17
CA ARG A 53 3.96 14.69 -3.21
C ARG A 53 5.30 13.96 -3.11
N ASN A 54 5.70 13.52 -1.93
CA ASN A 54 7.09 13.12 -1.66
C ASN A 54 7.26 11.78 -0.91
N GLY A 55 6.19 11.00 -0.73
CA GLY A 55 6.24 9.64 -0.16
C GLY A 55 6.56 9.55 1.33
N GLU A 56 7.50 10.33 1.86
CA GLU A 56 8.06 10.25 3.22
C GLU A 56 7.14 10.77 4.35
N GLY A 57 5.85 11.03 4.09
CA GLY A 57 4.93 11.51 5.13
C GLY A 57 5.32 12.88 5.71
N ARG A 58 5.72 13.82 4.85
CA ARG A 58 5.90 15.24 5.20
C ARG A 58 4.66 16.06 4.86
N ILE A 59 4.35 17.09 5.65
CA ILE A 59 3.25 18.04 5.37
C ILE A 59 3.82 19.35 4.80
N ASN A 60 3.24 19.85 3.71
CA ASN A 60 3.72 21.04 2.99
C ASN A 60 2.61 22.14 2.94
N ASP A 61 2.43 22.76 1.78
CA ASP A 61 1.59 23.94 1.52
C ASP A 61 0.10 23.64 1.25
N ALA A 62 -0.19 22.41 0.85
CA ALA A 62 -1.53 21.84 0.77
C ALA A 62 -1.60 20.51 1.53
N HIS A 63 -2.81 20.15 1.96
CA HIS A 63 -3.13 18.93 2.72
C HIS A 63 -4.59 18.53 2.45
N LEU A 64 -4.96 17.28 2.78
CA LEU A 64 -6.34 16.82 2.63
C LEU A 64 -7.24 17.57 3.62
N SER A 65 -8.47 17.88 3.21
CA SER A 65 -9.47 18.49 4.08
C SER A 65 -10.84 17.89 3.82
N VAL A 66 -11.67 17.73 4.85
CA VAL A 66 -13.11 17.45 4.68
C VAL A 66 -13.92 18.35 5.60
N PHE A 67 -15.11 18.74 5.15
CA PHE A 67 -16.02 19.55 5.93
C PHE A 67 -17.09 18.73 6.65
N GLY A 68 -17.41 19.14 7.87
CA GLY A 68 -18.51 18.53 8.63
C GLY A 68 -19.85 18.71 7.93
N PRO A 69 -20.73 17.69 7.95
CA PRO A 69 -21.88 17.62 7.05
C PRO A 69 -22.99 18.64 7.38
N ASP A 70 -22.89 19.37 8.50
CA ASP A 70 -23.78 20.48 8.86
C ASP A 70 -23.34 21.85 8.27
N ILE A 71 -22.25 21.95 7.50
CA ILE A 71 -21.87 23.17 6.75
C ILE A 71 -22.57 23.27 5.38
N CYS A 72 -22.07 24.11 4.46
CA CYS A 72 -22.55 24.24 3.08
C CYS A 72 -21.41 23.95 2.08
N THR A 73 -21.72 23.59 0.84
CA THR A 73 -20.74 23.34 -0.24
C THR A 73 -20.08 24.61 -0.84
N ALA A 74 -20.15 25.76 -0.16
CA ALA A 74 -19.50 27.02 -0.57
C ALA A 74 -18.29 27.37 0.32
N PHE A 75 -17.64 26.33 0.84
CA PHE A 75 -16.28 26.33 1.40
C PHE A 75 -15.52 25.14 0.76
N GLY A 76 -15.53 25.04 -0.56
CA GLY A 76 -14.67 24.09 -1.29
C GLY A 76 -15.05 22.61 -1.31
N ASP A 77 -15.77 22.11 -0.31
CA ASP A 77 -16.17 20.69 -0.25
C ASP A 77 -17.48 20.47 -1.05
N PRO A 78 -17.43 19.81 -2.22
CA PRO A 78 -18.63 19.53 -3.02
C PRO A 78 -19.48 18.38 -2.47
N PHE A 79 -18.96 17.58 -1.53
CA PHE A 79 -19.44 16.23 -1.27
C PHE A 79 -20.02 16.07 0.14
N SER A 80 -19.22 16.33 1.18
CA SER A 80 -19.56 16.06 2.59
C SER A 80 -20.83 16.76 3.13
N PRO A 81 -21.16 18.02 2.75
CA PRO A 81 -22.34 18.69 3.29
C PRO A 81 -23.65 17.96 2.99
N PHE A 82 -24.49 17.72 4.01
CA PHE A 82 -25.77 16.99 3.88
C PHE A 82 -26.71 17.59 2.83
N ASN A 83 -26.56 18.87 2.50
CA ASN A 83 -27.36 19.59 1.52
C ASN A 83 -26.66 19.78 0.16
N SER A 84 -25.60 19.03 -0.14
CA SER A 84 -24.93 19.08 -1.45
C SER A 84 -25.93 18.88 -2.59
N VAL A 85 -25.75 19.71 -3.63
CA VAL A 85 -26.44 19.60 -4.92
C VAL A 85 -25.57 18.98 -6.00
N TRP A 86 -24.33 18.62 -5.66
CA TRP A 86 -23.30 18.15 -6.58
C TRP A 86 -23.16 16.63 -6.60
N GLU A 87 -23.26 15.97 -5.44
CA GLU A 87 -23.25 14.50 -5.35
C GLU A 87 -24.32 13.99 -4.36
N PRO A 88 -25.29 13.16 -4.78
CA PRO A 88 -26.43 12.73 -3.96
C PRO A 88 -26.15 11.61 -2.92
N GLY A 89 -24.93 11.53 -2.37
CA GLY A 89 -24.54 10.67 -1.24
C GLY A 89 -24.29 9.18 -1.60
N PRO A 90 -23.39 8.48 -0.89
CA PRO A 90 -22.96 8.72 0.49
C PRO A 90 -21.76 9.67 0.65
N TYR A 91 -21.72 10.39 1.77
CA TYR A 91 -20.72 11.40 2.15
C TYR A 91 -19.36 10.79 2.54
N THR A 92 -18.73 10.07 1.61
CA THR A 92 -17.52 9.27 1.87
C THR A 92 -16.51 9.42 0.74
N TYR A 93 -15.37 10.06 1.03
CA TYR A 93 -14.22 10.03 0.14
C TYR A 93 -13.54 8.66 0.22
N LEU A 94 -13.18 8.10 -0.93
CA LEU A 94 -12.54 6.80 -1.03
C LEU A 94 -11.09 6.97 -1.46
N PHE A 95 -10.18 6.36 -0.72
CA PHE A 95 -8.77 6.30 -1.04
C PHE A 95 -8.35 4.83 -1.23
N GLN A 96 -7.50 4.55 -2.21
CA GLN A 96 -6.89 3.25 -2.43
C GLN A 96 -5.44 3.30 -1.96
N ILE A 97 -5.01 2.28 -1.22
CA ILE A 97 -3.62 2.08 -0.82
C ILE A 97 -3.08 0.91 -1.64
N ARG A 98 -2.20 1.16 -2.60
CA ARG A 98 -1.58 0.12 -3.44
C ARG A 98 -0.33 -0.41 -2.75
N ILE A 99 -0.19 -1.73 -2.73
CA ILE A 99 0.95 -2.41 -2.13
C ILE A 99 1.64 -3.22 -3.24
N PRO A 100 2.92 -2.98 -3.56
CA PRO A 100 3.59 -3.66 -4.66
C PRO A 100 3.76 -5.16 -4.41
N ALA A 101 4.01 -5.91 -5.50
CA ALA A 101 4.14 -7.36 -5.47
C ALA A 101 5.38 -7.84 -4.68
N ASP A 102 6.44 -7.04 -4.69
CA ASP A 102 7.74 -7.25 -4.06
C ASP A 102 7.95 -6.43 -2.77
N TYR A 103 6.87 -5.84 -2.23
CA TYR A 103 6.87 -5.13 -0.95
C TYR A 103 7.61 -5.93 0.16
N PRO A 104 8.62 -5.34 0.83
CA PRO A 104 9.66 -6.10 1.53
C PRO A 104 9.27 -6.64 2.92
N ASP A 105 8.15 -6.18 3.49
CA ASP A 105 7.75 -6.45 4.88
C ASP A 105 6.42 -7.20 4.99
N ASP A 106 6.30 -8.05 6.00
CA ASP A 106 5.05 -8.77 6.31
C ASP A 106 3.95 -7.86 6.90
N VAL A 107 4.30 -6.66 7.37
CA VAL A 107 3.38 -5.73 8.07
C VAL A 107 3.36 -4.36 7.37
N LEU A 108 2.19 -4.00 6.84
CA LEU A 108 1.92 -2.65 6.37
C LEU A 108 1.38 -1.80 7.53
N ARG A 109 1.97 -0.63 7.76
CA ARG A 109 1.46 0.39 8.67
C ARG A 109 0.82 1.51 7.85
N VAL A 110 -0.44 1.83 8.15
CA VAL A 110 -1.14 3.03 7.65
C VAL A 110 -1.15 4.07 8.76
N GLU A 111 -0.73 5.30 8.45
CA GLU A 111 -0.79 6.43 9.36
C GLU A 111 -1.67 7.56 8.84
N ILE A 112 -2.28 8.27 9.78
CA ILE A 112 -3.04 9.48 9.54
C ILE A 112 -2.39 10.62 10.33
N PHE A 113 -2.05 11.70 9.64
CA PHE A 113 -1.73 12.99 10.24
C PHE A 113 -3.04 13.70 10.63
N ASP A 114 -3.09 14.20 11.85
CA ASP A 114 -4.16 15.05 12.39
C ASP A 114 -5.58 14.47 12.14
N PRO A 115 -5.87 13.23 12.57
CA PRO A 115 -7.15 12.58 12.31
C PRO A 115 -8.31 13.11 13.18
N ASP A 116 -8.20 14.32 13.72
CA ASP A 116 -9.23 14.99 14.51
C ASP A 116 -9.43 16.43 14.05
N SER A 117 -10.30 17.21 14.70
CA SER A 117 -10.56 18.61 14.30
C SER A 117 -10.41 19.60 15.48
N ILE A 118 -9.39 19.38 16.33
CA ILE A 118 -9.19 20.08 17.61
C ILE A 118 -7.81 20.76 17.73
N ASN A 119 -7.38 21.43 16.65
CA ASN A 119 -6.52 22.61 16.68
C ASN A 119 -6.23 23.21 18.09
N GLN A 120 -4.99 23.11 18.58
CA GLN A 120 -4.56 23.85 19.78
C GLN A 120 -4.60 25.39 19.60
N ALA A 121 -4.82 26.11 20.71
CA ALA A 121 -4.99 27.57 20.73
C ALA A 121 -3.67 28.38 20.61
N ALA A 122 -2.56 27.75 20.21
CA ALA A 122 -1.24 28.39 20.12
C ALA A 122 -1.10 29.26 18.86
N ALA A 123 -0.83 30.56 18.99
CA ALA A 123 -0.68 31.48 17.85
C ALA A 123 0.80 31.74 17.46
N SER A 124 1.73 30.98 18.05
CA SER A 124 3.17 31.22 18.02
C SER A 124 3.93 29.96 18.41
N ASP A 125 5.04 29.69 17.74
CA ASP A 125 5.91 28.54 18.02
C ASP A 125 7.39 28.84 17.71
N GLU A 126 8.31 28.00 18.18
CA GLU A 126 9.76 28.11 17.95
C GLU A 126 10.22 27.31 16.71
N VAL A 127 10.29 27.98 15.57
CA VAL A 127 10.71 27.39 14.29
C VAL A 127 12.20 27.06 14.31
N THR A 128 12.55 25.83 13.92
CA THR A 128 13.94 25.39 13.70
C THR A 128 14.17 25.13 12.21
N TYR A 129 15.33 25.52 11.69
CA TYR A 129 15.67 25.40 10.27
C TYR A 129 16.25 24.01 9.91
N SER A 130 16.11 23.60 8.64
CA SER A 130 16.78 22.40 8.11
C SER A 130 18.31 22.53 8.17
N ALA A 131 19.01 21.39 8.28
CA ALA A 131 20.49 21.41 8.31
C ALA A 131 21.05 21.88 6.95
N LEU A 132 20.38 21.56 5.84
CA LEU A 132 20.75 22.03 4.51
C LEU A 132 20.67 23.55 4.43
N ALA A 133 19.54 24.17 4.77
CA ALA A 133 19.40 25.63 4.75
C ALA A 133 20.42 26.32 5.68
N THR A 134 20.61 25.77 6.89
CA THR A 134 21.62 26.24 7.85
C THR A 134 23.05 26.15 7.30
N SER A 135 23.34 25.15 6.45
CA SER A 135 24.66 24.98 5.83
C SER A 135 24.91 25.95 4.66
N LEU A 136 23.86 26.28 3.90
CA LEU A 136 23.93 27.10 2.68
C LEU A 136 24.00 28.60 2.98
N ASP A 137 23.14 29.10 3.89
CA ASP A 137 23.25 30.46 4.42
C ASP A 137 23.01 30.50 5.94
N PRO A 138 24.06 30.26 6.76
CA PRO A 138 23.99 30.39 8.23
C PRO A 138 23.80 31.84 8.72
N THR A 139 23.67 32.83 7.84
CA THR A 139 23.36 34.22 8.19
C THR A 139 21.87 34.55 8.02
N LEU A 140 21.19 33.90 7.08
CA LEU A 140 19.75 33.95 6.89
C LEU A 140 19.01 32.87 7.69
N PHE A 141 19.62 31.67 7.79
CA PHE A 141 19.15 30.50 8.53
C PHE A 141 20.14 30.14 9.66
N PRO A 142 20.28 30.98 10.70
CA PRO A 142 21.20 30.71 11.79
C PRO A 142 20.78 29.46 12.61
N PRO A 143 21.73 28.72 13.22
CA PRO A 143 21.42 27.50 13.95
C PRO A 143 20.77 27.80 15.32
N GLY A 144 19.55 27.29 15.52
CA GLY A 144 18.78 27.42 16.75
C GLY A 144 17.27 27.30 16.51
N ALA A 145 16.49 27.62 17.54
CA ALA A 145 15.04 27.72 17.47
C ALA A 145 14.61 29.20 17.58
N TYR A 146 13.60 29.60 16.80
CA TYR A 146 13.23 30.99 16.57
C TYR A 146 11.73 31.22 16.69
N ALA A 147 11.32 31.91 17.74
CA ALA A 147 9.91 32.27 17.96
C ALA A 147 9.34 33.09 16.79
N LYS A 148 8.36 32.52 16.08
CA LYS A 148 7.51 33.20 15.09
C LYS A 148 6.06 33.21 15.56
N SER A 149 5.18 33.93 14.87
CA SER A 149 3.75 34.02 15.21
C SER A 149 2.92 34.28 13.96
N CYS A 150 1.71 33.73 13.92
CA CYS A 150 0.76 33.93 12.82
C CYS A 150 0.24 35.38 12.80
N SER A 151 -0.39 35.78 11.70
CA SER A 151 -0.94 37.14 11.55
C SER A 151 -2.03 37.40 12.59
N SER A 152 -2.33 38.67 12.85
CA SER A 152 -3.38 39.03 13.81
C SER A 152 -4.81 38.63 13.38
N ALA A 153 -5.01 38.14 12.15
CA ALA A 153 -6.28 37.53 11.73
C ALA A 153 -6.33 36.05 12.14
N ASP A 154 -5.28 35.31 11.82
CA ASP A 154 -5.10 33.84 11.95
C ASP A 154 -4.57 33.41 13.34
N ALA A 155 -4.16 34.37 14.19
CA ALA A 155 -3.86 34.20 15.61
C ALA A 155 -5.08 33.84 16.50
N ASN A 156 -6.17 33.36 15.92
CA ASN A 156 -7.37 32.91 16.61
C ASN A 156 -7.70 31.47 16.22
N GLN A 157 -8.14 30.65 17.18
CA GLN A 157 -8.30 29.19 17.05
C GLN A 157 -9.36 28.74 16.00
N LYS A 158 -10.07 29.65 15.33
CA LYS A 158 -10.97 29.32 14.21
C LYS A 158 -10.28 29.21 12.85
N GLN A 159 -9.06 29.73 12.76
CA GLN A 159 -8.27 29.84 11.55
C GLN A 159 -6.97 29.05 11.74
N PRO A 160 -6.43 28.42 10.69
CA PRO A 160 -5.20 27.67 10.75
C PRO A 160 -4.01 28.61 10.91
N CYS A 161 -2.84 28.05 11.23
CA CYS A 161 -1.67 28.83 11.62
C CYS A 161 -0.42 28.11 11.16
N LEU A 162 0.06 28.50 9.98
CA LEU A 162 1.30 28.01 9.39
C LEU A 162 2.30 29.17 9.35
N LEU A 163 3.53 28.92 9.81
CA LEU A 163 4.60 29.90 9.92
C LEU A 163 5.60 29.66 8.79
N ALA A 164 5.66 30.56 7.81
CA ALA A 164 6.67 30.50 6.75
C ALA A 164 8.09 30.50 7.34
N THR A 165 8.94 29.56 6.94
CA THR A 165 10.31 29.46 7.43
C THR A 165 11.21 30.50 6.77
N GLY A 166 11.05 30.71 5.46
CA GLY A 166 11.93 31.50 4.61
C GLY A 166 12.89 30.63 3.78
N GLU A 167 12.97 29.31 4.03
CA GLU A 167 13.89 28.41 3.32
C GLU A 167 13.60 28.32 1.82
N GLU A 168 12.35 28.60 1.40
CA GLU A 168 11.93 28.64 0.01
C GLU A 168 12.73 29.65 -0.85
N SER A 169 13.38 30.64 -0.21
CA SER A 169 14.29 31.59 -0.88
C SER A 169 15.62 30.97 -1.37
N LEU A 170 15.92 29.71 -1.02
CA LEU A 170 17.07 28.96 -1.53
C LEU A 170 16.79 28.32 -2.91
N VAL A 171 15.52 28.00 -3.21
CA VAL A 171 15.13 27.28 -4.42
C VAL A 171 15.51 28.08 -5.67
N GLY A 172 16.19 27.44 -6.63
CA GLY A 172 16.71 28.10 -7.83
C GLY A 172 17.91 29.03 -7.62
N THR A 173 18.42 29.18 -6.39
CA THR A 173 19.73 29.83 -6.13
C THR A 173 20.89 28.82 -6.06
N VAL A 174 20.58 27.57 -5.72
CA VAL A 174 21.49 26.42 -5.68
C VAL A 174 21.05 25.43 -6.76
N ALA A 175 22.00 24.88 -7.52
CA ALA A 175 21.72 23.87 -8.54
C ALA A 175 21.12 22.61 -7.91
N ASN A 176 20.12 22.02 -8.57
CA ASN A 176 19.39 20.81 -8.17
C ASN A 176 18.61 20.88 -6.84
N LEU A 177 18.64 22.02 -6.12
CA LEU A 177 17.86 22.20 -4.90
C LEU A 177 16.39 22.52 -5.23
N THR A 178 15.50 21.57 -4.93
CA THR A 178 14.04 21.72 -5.05
C THR A 178 13.39 22.10 -3.71
N ILE A 179 12.10 22.45 -3.75
CA ILE A 179 11.28 22.66 -2.54
C ILE A 179 11.23 21.42 -1.62
N ASP A 180 11.45 20.21 -2.16
CA ASP A 180 11.44 18.95 -1.42
C ASP A 180 12.71 18.71 -0.59
N HIS A 181 13.75 19.54 -0.76
CA HIS A 181 15.01 19.49 -0.02
C HIS A 181 15.05 20.42 1.22
N ILE A 182 13.97 21.15 1.49
CA ILE A 182 13.87 22.19 2.53
C ILE A 182 12.52 22.10 3.25
N ASN A 183 12.38 22.81 4.38
CA ASN A 183 11.10 22.93 5.07
C ASN A 183 10.52 24.34 4.86
N PRO A 184 9.55 24.59 3.96
CA PRO A 184 9.05 25.94 3.68
C PRO A 184 8.07 26.47 4.75
N LEU A 185 7.40 25.59 5.48
CA LEU A 185 6.33 25.91 6.42
C LEU A 185 6.52 25.18 7.76
N TRP A 186 5.92 25.74 8.81
CA TRP A 186 5.91 25.16 10.15
C TRP A 186 4.50 25.23 10.72
N LEU A 187 3.93 24.08 11.05
CA LEU A 187 2.51 23.92 11.35
C LEU A 187 2.23 24.19 12.84
N VAL A 188 1.20 24.97 13.13
CA VAL A 188 0.75 25.29 14.52
C VAL A 188 -0.77 25.15 14.68
N ARG A 189 -1.52 25.11 13.56
CA ARG A 189 -2.93 24.68 13.42
C ARG A 189 -3.19 24.35 11.95
N VAL A 190 -4.04 23.36 11.65
CA VAL A 190 -4.49 23.04 10.29
C VAL A 190 -6.00 23.15 10.08
N ASP A 191 -6.84 22.85 11.09
CA ASP A 191 -8.30 22.90 10.90
C ASP A 191 -8.86 24.31 10.78
N GLU A 192 -10.13 24.39 10.40
CA GLU A 192 -10.93 25.61 10.39
C GLU A 192 -12.23 25.43 11.18
N ASN A 193 -12.39 26.14 12.30
CA ASN A 193 -13.65 26.11 13.06
C ASN A 193 -14.71 26.98 12.38
N ARG A 194 -15.30 26.45 11.31
CA ARG A 194 -16.46 27.00 10.60
C ARG A 194 -17.77 26.55 11.25
N GLY A 195 -18.89 27.10 10.77
CA GLY A 195 -20.23 26.73 11.22
C GLY A 195 -21.10 27.89 11.70
N THR A 196 -22.41 27.64 11.70
CA THR A 196 -23.43 28.51 12.30
C THR A 196 -24.37 27.67 13.17
N SER A 197 -25.27 28.32 13.93
CA SER A 197 -26.30 27.60 14.69
C SER A 197 -27.43 27.02 13.81
N THR A 198 -27.19 26.84 12.51
CA THR A 198 -28.15 26.38 11.51
C THR A 198 -27.43 25.45 10.51
N PRO A 199 -27.69 24.13 10.53
CA PRO A 199 -27.12 23.20 9.56
C PRO A 199 -27.43 23.58 8.11
N GLY A 200 -26.49 23.31 7.21
CA GLY A 200 -26.59 23.63 5.78
C GLY A 200 -26.25 25.08 5.43
N VAL A 201 -25.85 25.91 6.40
CA VAL A 201 -25.66 27.36 6.21
C VAL A 201 -24.21 27.78 6.43
N CYS A 202 -23.64 28.37 5.39
CA CYS A 202 -22.29 28.93 5.40
C CYS A 202 -22.10 29.99 6.48
N GLY A 203 -20.96 29.95 7.19
CA GLY A 203 -20.55 30.99 8.12
C GLY A 203 -19.44 30.57 9.06
N GLU A 204 -18.99 31.52 9.86
CA GLU A 204 -17.92 31.37 10.84
C GLU A 204 -18.45 31.81 12.23
N PRO A 205 -18.17 31.09 13.33
CA PRO A 205 -18.55 31.52 14.67
C PRO A 205 -17.78 32.77 15.13
N ALA A 206 -18.33 33.48 16.12
CA ALA A 206 -17.68 34.65 16.71
C ALA A 206 -16.42 34.32 17.55
N SER A 207 -16.29 33.07 17.99
CA SER A 207 -15.18 32.49 18.75
C SER A 207 -15.16 30.98 18.55
N TYR A 208 -14.04 30.33 18.78
CA TYR A 208 -13.94 28.86 18.70
C TYR A 208 -15.07 28.16 19.49
N THR A 209 -15.70 27.20 18.85
CA THR A 209 -16.94 26.54 19.30
C THR A 209 -16.80 25.02 19.11
N PRO A 210 -16.43 24.26 20.17
CA PRO A 210 -16.18 22.81 20.06
C PRO A 210 -17.37 22.01 19.52
N ALA A 211 -18.59 22.47 19.78
CA ALA A 211 -19.81 21.82 19.26
C ALA A 211 -19.96 21.90 17.72
N TYR A 212 -19.09 22.62 17.01
CA TYR A 212 -19.02 22.62 15.54
C TYR A 212 -17.88 21.74 14.99
N ASN A 213 -16.97 21.26 15.85
CA ASN A 213 -15.87 20.38 15.47
C ASN A 213 -16.41 19.11 14.80
N THR A 214 -15.70 18.60 13.80
CA THR A 214 -16.18 17.58 12.87
C THR A 214 -15.75 16.19 13.31
N ALA A 215 -16.73 15.30 13.48
CA ALA A 215 -16.45 13.89 13.74
C ALA A 215 -16.22 13.16 12.41
N THR A 216 -14.95 13.01 12.01
CA THR A 216 -14.55 12.26 10.81
C THR A 216 -14.33 10.80 11.15
N ARG A 217 -14.79 9.87 10.30
CA ARG A 217 -14.53 8.43 10.43
C ARG A 217 -13.61 7.97 9.31
N TYR A 218 -12.57 7.25 9.70
CA TYR A 218 -11.62 6.61 8.81
C TYR A 218 -11.81 5.10 8.95
N GLU A 219 -12.21 4.40 7.89
CA GLU A 219 -12.35 2.93 7.88
C GLU A 219 -11.42 2.29 6.85
N LEU A 220 -10.56 1.39 7.33
CA LEU A 220 -9.67 0.58 6.51
C LEU A 220 -10.35 -0.75 6.18
N SER A 221 -10.34 -1.14 4.91
CA SER A 221 -10.95 -2.38 4.40
C SER A 221 -10.17 -2.95 3.22
N TYR A 222 -10.51 -4.16 2.76
CA TYR A 222 -9.92 -4.77 1.55
C TYR A 222 -10.96 -5.56 0.74
N PHE A 223 -10.62 -5.87 -0.50
CA PHE A 223 -11.41 -6.78 -1.33
C PHE A 223 -10.88 -8.21 -1.27
N ARG A 224 -11.80 -9.16 -1.15
CA ARG A 224 -11.53 -10.59 -0.96
C ARG A 224 -12.27 -11.44 -2.00
N ASP A 225 -11.59 -12.44 -2.56
CA ASP A 225 -12.24 -13.51 -3.30
C ASP A 225 -12.96 -14.47 -2.34
N ALA A 226 -14.29 -14.47 -2.39
CA ALA A 226 -15.09 -15.45 -1.68
C ALA A 226 -15.17 -16.78 -2.45
N ALA A 227 -15.31 -17.90 -1.73
CA ALA A 227 -15.24 -19.25 -2.28
C ALA A 227 -16.37 -19.65 -3.26
N ASN A 228 -17.28 -18.73 -3.56
CA ASN A 228 -18.31 -18.81 -4.60
C ASN A 228 -17.89 -18.16 -5.94
N GLY A 229 -16.73 -17.49 -5.99
CA GLY A 229 -16.26 -16.72 -7.15
C GLY A 229 -16.81 -15.29 -7.25
N THR A 230 -17.23 -14.68 -6.13
CA THR A 230 -17.59 -13.24 -6.07
C THR A 230 -16.64 -12.46 -5.18
N VAL A 231 -16.35 -11.21 -5.54
CA VAL A 231 -15.57 -10.30 -4.71
C VAL A 231 -16.43 -9.69 -3.60
N GLU A 232 -15.91 -9.67 -2.37
CA GLU A 232 -16.53 -9.08 -1.18
C GLU A 232 -15.61 -8.01 -0.56
N GLN A 233 -16.16 -6.89 -0.07
CA GLN A 233 -15.42 -5.91 0.74
C GLN A 233 -15.45 -6.32 2.21
N ILE A 234 -14.29 -6.34 2.86
CA ILE A 234 -14.10 -6.80 4.25
C ILE A 234 -13.47 -5.67 5.08
N PRO A 235 -14.14 -5.15 6.13
CA PRO A 235 -13.57 -4.13 7.01
C PRO A 235 -12.48 -4.74 7.92
N LEU A 236 -11.38 -4.01 8.09
CA LEU A 236 -10.25 -4.35 8.95
C LEU A 236 -10.33 -3.55 10.27
N ALA A 237 -10.42 -2.22 10.18
CA ALA A 237 -10.38 -1.33 11.34
C ALA A 237 -11.12 -0.03 11.05
N ALA A 238 -11.61 0.64 12.11
CA ALA A 238 -12.12 2.01 11.96
C ALA A 238 -11.77 2.92 13.14
N TYR A 239 -11.32 4.13 12.82
CA TYR A 239 -11.12 5.24 13.76
C TYR A 239 -12.24 6.28 13.61
N ILE A 240 -12.56 6.98 14.69
CA ILE A 240 -13.40 8.18 14.66
C ILE A 240 -12.60 9.30 15.32
N GLY A 241 -12.35 10.36 14.55
CA GLY A 241 -11.64 11.55 14.96
C GLY A 241 -12.26 12.22 16.17
N GLN A 242 -11.39 12.82 16.98
CA GLN A 242 -11.80 13.52 18.18
C GLN A 242 -12.51 14.84 17.85
N THR A 243 -13.36 15.29 18.76
CA THR A 243 -14.08 16.58 18.64
C THR A 243 -13.93 17.49 19.86
N GLY A 244 -13.58 16.99 21.04
CA GLY A 244 -13.28 17.78 22.23
C GLY A 244 -14.44 18.59 22.78
N ASP A 245 -15.67 18.27 22.39
CA ASP A 245 -16.87 18.96 22.87
C ASP A 245 -17.38 18.44 24.23
N GLY A 246 -16.81 17.34 24.73
CA GLY A 246 -17.21 16.67 25.98
C GLY A 246 -18.59 16.00 25.92
N VAL A 247 -19.10 15.74 24.71
CA VAL A 247 -20.41 15.15 24.42
C VAL A 247 -20.29 13.94 23.47
N ARG A 248 -19.47 14.05 22.42
CA ARG A 248 -19.15 12.96 21.48
C ARG A 248 -17.94 12.14 21.94
N ASP A 249 -16.98 12.77 22.59
CA ASP A 249 -15.80 12.14 23.21
C ASP A 249 -15.54 12.67 24.63
N ASN A 250 -14.53 12.12 25.32
CA ASN A 250 -14.15 12.48 26.69
C ASN A 250 -12.91 13.40 26.78
N GLY A 251 -12.34 13.82 25.65
CA GLY A 251 -11.22 14.75 25.56
C GLY A 251 -9.83 14.23 25.94
N ASP A 252 -9.28 13.29 25.17
CA ASP A 252 -7.94 12.70 25.38
C ASP A 252 -7.01 13.03 24.18
N HIS A 253 -6.66 14.31 24.08
CA HIS A 253 -6.21 15.00 22.86
C HIS A 253 -4.74 14.78 22.48
N ASP A 254 -4.30 13.53 22.35
CA ASP A 254 -2.93 13.19 21.94
C ASP A 254 -2.74 13.08 20.40
N THR A 255 -3.71 13.53 19.58
CA THR A 255 -3.70 13.44 18.10
C THR A 255 -3.47 14.76 17.33
N ASP A 256 -3.76 15.93 17.91
CA ASP A 256 -3.53 17.27 17.32
C ASP A 256 -2.08 17.42 16.82
N LEU A 257 -1.93 17.81 15.54
CA LEU A 257 -0.67 17.95 14.79
C LEU A 257 0.26 16.70 14.80
N ARG A 258 -0.30 15.50 14.94
CA ARG A 258 0.47 14.24 15.00
C ARG A 258 0.09 13.20 13.97
N TRP A 259 1.11 12.45 13.56
CA TRP A 259 1.01 11.22 12.79
C TRP A 259 0.80 10.00 13.68
N VAL A 260 -0.31 9.29 13.49
CA VAL A 260 -0.71 8.14 14.31
C VAL A 260 -1.25 6.98 13.46
N SER A 261 -1.07 5.75 13.93
CA SER A 261 -1.73 4.56 13.38
C SER A 261 -2.76 4.03 14.40
N PRO A 262 -4.07 4.24 14.20
CA PRO A 262 -5.09 3.80 15.17
C PRO A 262 -5.08 2.27 15.37
N GLY A 263 -5.00 1.83 16.62
CA GLY A 263 -4.90 0.42 17.02
C GLY A 263 -3.49 -0.19 16.90
N GLY A 264 -2.57 0.47 16.17
CA GLY A 264 -1.19 0.03 15.98
C GLY A 264 -0.24 0.49 17.08
N GLN A 265 1.05 0.26 16.86
CA GLN A 265 2.14 0.69 17.74
C GLN A 265 2.27 2.22 17.82
N THR A 266 2.72 2.72 18.97
CA THR A 266 3.05 4.14 19.18
C THR A 266 4.38 4.51 18.53
N ASN A 267 4.42 5.68 17.89
CA ASN A 267 5.67 6.30 17.41
C ASN A 267 6.57 6.79 18.57
N TYR A 268 7.83 7.10 18.25
CA TYR A 268 8.93 7.44 19.17
C TYR A 268 8.59 8.41 20.32
N ASP A 269 7.81 9.45 20.04
CA ASP A 269 7.41 10.54 20.93
C ASP A 269 5.92 10.47 21.37
N GLN A 270 5.18 9.46 20.91
CA GLN A 270 3.74 9.29 21.14
C GLN A 270 3.49 8.52 22.44
N PRO A 271 2.98 9.15 23.53
CA PRO A 271 2.89 8.50 24.84
C PRO A 271 1.66 7.60 25.02
N VAL A 272 0.67 7.69 24.13
CA VAL A 272 -0.65 7.03 24.25
C VAL A 272 -1.03 6.37 22.92
N VAL A 273 -1.54 5.14 23.01
CA VAL A 273 -2.09 4.39 21.87
C VAL A 273 -3.42 5.02 21.45
N VAL A 274 -3.52 5.44 20.18
CA VAL A 274 -4.79 5.88 19.59
C VAL A 274 -5.67 4.64 19.34
N PRO A 275 -6.89 4.56 19.89
CA PRO A 275 -7.69 3.34 19.83
C PRO A 275 -8.42 3.20 18.47
N ALA A 276 -8.35 2.02 17.85
CA ALA A 276 -9.22 1.66 16.73
C ALA A 276 -10.40 0.77 17.18
N SER A 277 -11.44 0.76 16.36
CA SER A 277 -12.56 -0.18 16.44
C SER A 277 -12.19 -1.47 15.72
N TYR A 278 -12.45 -2.62 16.37
CA TYR A 278 -12.39 -4.01 15.86
C TYR A 278 -11.09 -4.54 15.24
N GLY A 279 -10.12 -3.70 14.88
CA GLY A 279 -8.81 -4.12 14.36
C GLY A 279 -7.73 -3.05 14.58
N SER A 280 -6.79 -2.96 13.63
CA SER A 280 -5.66 -2.04 13.64
C SER A 280 -5.41 -1.43 12.24
N PHE A 281 -4.77 -0.26 12.19
CA PHE A 281 -4.22 0.34 10.98
C PHE A 281 -2.78 -0.14 10.68
N GLU A 282 -2.20 -0.96 11.56
CA GLU A 282 -1.13 -1.91 11.22
C GLU A 282 -1.78 -3.24 10.82
N VAL A 283 -1.46 -3.74 9.61
CA VAL A 283 -2.07 -4.92 8.98
C VAL A 283 -0.98 -5.94 8.67
N ASP A 284 -1.09 -7.14 9.24
CA ASP A 284 -0.27 -8.30 8.85
C ASP A 284 -0.77 -8.82 7.49
N LEU A 285 0.06 -8.64 6.46
CA LEU A 285 -0.25 -9.00 5.07
C LEU A 285 -0.33 -10.52 4.83
N THR A 286 -0.01 -11.33 5.84
CA THR A 286 -0.06 -12.80 5.82
C THR A 286 -1.20 -13.38 6.66
N GLN A 287 -1.72 -12.63 7.66
CA GLN A 287 -2.72 -13.09 8.62
C GLN A 287 -4.06 -12.32 8.57
N ASP A 288 -4.04 -11.00 8.41
CA ASP A 288 -5.26 -10.17 8.58
C ASP A 288 -6.10 -10.05 7.30
N ILE A 289 -5.50 -10.32 6.14
CA ILE A 289 -6.10 -10.16 4.80
C ILE A 289 -6.22 -11.48 3.99
N PRO A 290 -6.79 -12.57 4.55
CA PRO A 290 -6.90 -13.85 3.86
C PRO A 290 -7.77 -13.76 2.60
N ASN A 291 -7.30 -14.40 1.53
CA ASN A 291 -7.93 -14.44 0.19
C ASN A 291 -8.09 -13.03 -0.46
N MET A 292 -7.25 -12.05 -0.12
CA MET A 292 -7.23 -10.74 -0.79
C MET A 292 -7.15 -10.87 -2.32
N VAL A 293 -7.89 -10.02 -3.03
CA VAL A 293 -7.80 -9.86 -4.50
C VAL A 293 -6.45 -9.23 -4.87
N ILE A 294 -5.75 -9.84 -5.83
CA ILE A 294 -4.44 -9.42 -6.33
C ILE A 294 -4.58 -9.10 -7.83
N ASP A 295 -3.97 -8.02 -8.31
CA ASP A 295 -3.95 -7.69 -9.74
C ASP A 295 -3.19 -8.78 -10.52
N PRO A 296 -3.82 -9.44 -11.52
CA PRO A 296 -3.20 -10.57 -12.24
C PRO A 296 -2.15 -10.14 -13.28
N SER A 297 -1.93 -8.84 -13.48
CA SER A 297 -0.97 -8.26 -14.41
C SER A 297 0.27 -7.65 -13.72
N THR A 298 0.09 -6.99 -12.56
CA THR A 298 1.21 -6.39 -11.80
C THR A 298 1.57 -7.16 -10.52
N GLY A 299 0.64 -7.97 -9.99
CA GLY A 299 0.79 -8.60 -8.67
C GLY A 299 0.51 -7.64 -7.49
N GLU A 300 0.02 -6.42 -7.76
CA GLU A 300 -0.38 -5.46 -6.73
C GLU A 300 -1.49 -6.01 -5.83
N ARG A 301 -1.42 -5.60 -4.56
CA ARG A 301 -2.46 -5.75 -3.54
C ARG A 301 -3.08 -4.38 -3.27
N SER A 302 -4.30 -4.33 -2.73
CA SER A 302 -4.95 -3.04 -2.43
C SER A 302 -5.82 -3.08 -1.18
N LEU A 303 -5.63 -2.08 -0.32
CA LEU A 303 -6.58 -1.70 0.72
C LEU A 303 -7.42 -0.51 0.25
N LEU A 304 -8.59 -0.35 0.84
CA LEU A 304 -9.42 0.84 0.75
C LEU A 304 -9.45 1.57 2.09
N LEU A 305 -9.34 2.89 2.05
CA LEU A 305 -9.53 3.79 3.19
C LEU A 305 -10.71 4.73 2.91
N GLU A 306 -11.80 4.53 3.63
CA GLU A 306 -13.04 5.31 3.53
C GLU A 306 -13.05 6.44 4.57
N VAL A 307 -13.24 7.69 4.11
CA VAL A 307 -13.28 8.90 4.95
C VAL A 307 -14.69 9.49 4.92
N THR A 308 -15.45 9.27 6.00
CA THR A 308 -16.86 9.69 6.13
C THR A 308 -17.00 10.75 7.22
N THR A 309 -17.54 11.93 6.92
CA THR A 309 -17.87 12.91 7.97
C THR A 309 -19.25 12.61 8.59
N ILE A 310 -19.33 12.55 9.93
CA ILE A 310 -20.52 12.06 10.64
C ILE A 310 -21.39 13.21 11.16
N SER A 311 -20.77 14.27 11.68
CA SER A 311 -21.45 15.40 12.34
C SER A 311 -20.51 16.58 12.53
N GLY A 312 -21.04 17.80 12.64
CA GLY A 312 -20.24 19.02 12.81
C GLY A 312 -20.26 19.87 11.54
N ALA A 313 -19.62 21.04 11.61
CA ALA A 313 -19.67 22.08 10.57
C ALA A 313 -18.32 22.79 10.36
N SER A 314 -17.25 22.27 10.99
CA SER A 314 -15.86 22.72 10.82
C SER A 314 -15.17 21.96 9.71
N GLU A 315 -14.02 22.45 9.27
CA GLU A 315 -13.09 21.64 8.50
C GLU A 315 -12.37 20.66 9.45
N ASN A 316 -11.87 19.58 8.89
CA ASN A 316 -10.90 18.65 9.48
C ASN A 316 -9.76 18.56 8.46
N GLY A 317 -8.57 19.07 8.81
CA GLY A 317 -7.37 18.95 7.98
C GLY A 317 -6.61 17.67 8.33
N PHE A 318 -6.13 16.91 7.36
CA PHE A 318 -5.43 15.64 7.61
C PHE A 318 -4.47 15.28 6.45
N GLN A 319 -3.72 14.20 6.60
CA GLN A 319 -2.93 13.59 5.50
C GLN A 319 -2.70 12.10 5.76
N PHE A 320 -2.39 11.32 4.72
CA PHE A 320 -2.09 9.88 4.85
C PHE A 320 -0.64 9.52 4.50
N TRP A 321 -0.19 8.41 5.08
CA TRP A 321 1.04 7.71 4.75
C TRP A 321 0.83 6.20 4.92
N ALA A 322 1.52 5.37 4.14
CA ALA A 322 1.55 3.94 4.38
C ALA A 322 2.87 3.31 3.92
N GLY A 323 3.33 2.28 4.63
CA GLY A 323 4.63 1.64 4.40
C GLY A 323 5.10 0.79 5.59
N PRO A 324 6.38 0.36 5.62
CA PRO A 324 6.89 -0.57 6.63
C PRO A 324 6.95 0.00 8.05
N ALA A 325 6.55 -0.76 9.07
CA ALA A 325 6.51 -0.29 10.47
C ALA A 325 7.91 -0.12 11.15
N ALA A 326 9.01 -0.36 10.43
CA ALA A 326 10.36 -0.46 10.99
C ALA A 326 10.90 0.84 11.64
N TYR A 327 10.39 1.99 11.22
CA TYR A 327 10.84 3.32 11.66
C TYR A 327 10.26 3.79 13.02
N THR A 328 9.27 3.08 13.55
CA THR A 328 8.39 3.54 14.66
C THR A 328 9.17 3.94 15.93
N ALA A 329 10.35 3.37 16.15
CA ALA A 329 11.24 3.71 17.25
C ALA A 329 12.19 4.92 17.00
N THR A 330 12.11 5.56 15.84
CA THR A 330 13.06 6.62 15.41
C THR A 330 12.42 7.87 14.77
N VAL A 331 11.35 7.75 13.99
CA VAL A 331 10.69 8.93 13.36
C VAL A 331 9.68 9.54 14.35
N PRO A 332 9.69 10.87 14.57
CA PRO A 332 8.69 11.55 15.40
C PRO A 332 7.26 11.46 14.83
N SER A 333 6.25 11.59 15.69
CA SER A 333 4.84 11.77 15.34
C SER A 333 4.47 13.23 15.16
N ALA A 334 5.04 14.15 15.97
CA ALA A 334 4.80 15.59 15.82
C ALA A 334 5.26 16.10 14.45
N ALA A 335 4.37 16.71 13.67
CA ALA A 335 4.60 16.95 12.24
C ALA A 335 5.85 17.79 11.92
N ASN A 336 6.14 18.86 12.68
CA ASN A 336 7.34 19.67 12.44
C ASN A 336 8.64 18.92 12.77
N GLU A 337 8.62 18.11 13.83
CA GLU A 337 9.76 17.25 14.18
C GLU A 337 9.96 16.14 13.14
N ARG A 338 8.86 15.56 12.60
CA ARG A 338 8.92 14.61 11.48
C ARG A 338 9.47 15.25 10.21
N ASN A 339 8.93 16.41 9.79
CA ASN A 339 9.40 17.15 8.61
C ASN A 339 10.91 17.41 8.67
N LEU A 340 11.41 17.92 9.82
CA LEU A 340 12.85 18.09 10.02
C LEU A 340 13.60 16.75 10.09
N TYR A 341 13.04 15.71 10.72
CA TYR A 341 13.72 14.43 10.85
C TYR A 341 13.96 13.78 9.49
N THR A 342 12.95 13.69 8.62
CA THR A 342 13.08 13.08 7.28
C THR A 342 13.93 13.95 6.35
N LEU A 343 13.79 15.29 6.36
CA LEU A 343 14.69 16.18 5.61
C LEU A 343 16.17 16.02 5.99
N ASN A 344 16.47 15.76 7.27
CA ASN A 344 17.85 15.57 7.73
C ASN A 344 18.29 14.08 7.70
N ASN A 345 17.38 13.15 7.41
CA ASN A 345 17.63 11.70 7.27
C ASN A 345 16.72 11.12 6.15
N PRO A 346 16.99 11.42 4.86
CA PRO A 346 16.15 10.96 3.76
C PRO A 346 16.02 9.44 3.72
N GLY A 347 14.87 8.93 3.27
CA GLY A 347 14.57 7.50 3.23
C GLY A 347 14.32 6.85 4.61
N SER A 348 14.42 7.61 5.72
CA SER A 348 14.13 7.08 7.06
C SER A 348 12.65 6.83 7.35
N HIS A 349 11.76 7.21 6.42
CA HIS A 349 10.32 7.02 6.46
C HIS A 349 9.78 6.65 5.05
N ASP A 350 10.55 5.84 4.33
CA ASP A 350 10.27 5.35 2.98
C ASP A 350 8.98 4.48 2.96
N PRO A 351 7.99 4.75 2.06
CA PRO A 351 6.81 3.91 1.89
C PRO A 351 7.09 2.52 1.29
N ALA A 352 8.31 2.25 0.81
CA ALA A 352 8.73 1.02 0.12
C ALA A 352 7.83 0.68 -1.09
N GLY A 353 7.58 1.68 -1.93
CA GLY A 353 6.77 1.56 -3.16
C GLY A 353 5.26 1.54 -2.95
N VAL A 354 4.77 1.71 -1.72
CA VAL A 354 3.33 1.86 -1.43
C VAL A 354 2.84 3.24 -1.89
N THR A 355 1.73 3.30 -2.62
CA THR A 355 1.06 4.56 -3.01
C THR A 355 -0.30 4.72 -2.33
N ILE A 356 -0.75 5.96 -2.16
CA ILE A 356 -2.11 6.28 -1.70
C ILE A 356 -2.75 7.26 -2.67
N GLU A 357 -3.88 6.86 -3.24
CA GLU A 357 -4.60 7.55 -4.31
C GLU A 357 -6.05 7.82 -3.92
N ALA A 358 -6.54 9.05 -4.08
CA ALA A 358 -7.97 9.34 -3.98
C ALA A 358 -8.71 8.86 -5.23
N ILE A 359 -9.79 8.10 -5.04
CA ILE A 359 -10.59 7.53 -6.12
C ILE A 359 -11.70 8.50 -6.51
N GLY A 360 -11.54 9.12 -7.68
CA GLY A 360 -12.45 10.13 -8.20
C GLY A 360 -12.10 11.53 -7.69
N ILE A 361 -12.50 11.89 -6.46
CA ILE A 361 -12.35 13.27 -5.93
C ILE A 361 -11.22 13.33 -4.88
N LEU A 362 -10.26 14.24 -5.07
CA LEU A 362 -9.28 14.65 -4.05
C LEU A 362 -9.69 16.01 -3.48
N PRO A 363 -10.10 16.10 -2.19
CA PRO A 363 -10.34 17.37 -1.53
C PRO A 363 -9.04 17.88 -0.87
N LEU A 364 -8.78 19.18 -0.97
CA LEU A 364 -7.57 19.82 -0.43
C LEU A 364 -7.89 21.18 0.19
N ASN A 365 -7.19 21.56 1.26
CA ASN A 365 -7.13 22.94 1.74
C ASN A 365 -5.76 23.55 1.45
N SER A 366 -5.76 24.75 0.85
CA SER A 366 -4.60 25.61 0.69
C SER A 366 -4.53 26.67 1.79
N ASN A 367 -3.44 26.61 2.56
CA ASN A 367 -3.15 27.56 3.64
C ASN A 367 -2.04 28.56 3.30
N THR A 368 -1.74 28.77 2.01
CA THR A 368 -0.83 29.84 1.54
C THR A 368 -1.25 30.39 0.18
N ASP A 369 -1.05 31.67 -0.08
CA ASP A 369 -1.20 32.22 -1.44
C ASP A 369 0.02 31.94 -2.35
N ASN A 370 0.83 30.91 -2.06
CA ASN A 370 1.98 30.57 -2.89
C ASN A 370 1.56 29.88 -4.20
N VAL A 371 2.55 29.62 -5.07
CA VAL A 371 2.36 28.71 -6.21
C VAL A 371 2.54 27.28 -5.73
N SER A 372 1.43 26.55 -5.65
CA SER A 372 1.42 25.14 -5.27
C SER A 372 1.54 24.24 -6.50
N ILE A 373 1.88 22.98 -6.26
CA ILE A 373 2.06 21.91 -7.25
C ILE A 373 1.33 20.68 -6.69
N VAL A 374 0.20 20.34 -7.31
CA VAL A 374 -0.69 19.25 -6.90
C VAL A 374 -0.49 18.06 -7.84
N PRO A 375 -0.09 16.87 -7.34
CA PRO A 375 -0.13 15.65 -8.15
C PRO A 375 -1.59 15.28 -8.44
N LEU A 376 -1.88 14.88 -9.67
CA LEU A 376 -3.24 14.60 -10.13
C LEU A 376 -3.49 13.17 -10.57
N ALA A 377 -2.47 12.50 -11.12
CA ALA A 377 -2.62 11.15 -11.65
C ALA A 377 -1.24 10.55 -11.95
N THR A 378 -0.98 9.33 -11.51
CA THR A 378 0.15 8.54 -12.04
C THR A 378 -0.29 7.89 -13.34
N ILE A 379 0.35 8.23 -14.45
CA ILE A 379 -0.04 7.85 -15.81
C ILE A 379 1.01 6.92 -16.40
N GLY A 380 0.61 5.73 -16.87
CA GLY A 380 1.51 4.79 -17.55
C GLY A 380 1.81 5.15 -19.01
N PRO A 381 2.93 4.67 -19.58
CA PRO A 381 3.33 4.93 -20.97
C PRO A 381 2.29 4.48 -22.02
N GLU A 382 1.44 3.49 -21.72
CA GLU A 382 0.37 3.04 -22.62
C GLU A 382 -0.67 4.12 -22.96
N TYR A 383 -0.74 5.19 -22.16
CA TYR A 383 -1.63 6.33 -22.40
C TYR A 383 -1.04 7.39 -23.34
N ALA A 384 0.14 7.18 -23.94
CA ALA A 384 0.74 8.10 -24.92
C ALA A 384 -0.25 8.50 -26.03
N GLY A 385 -0.47 9.81 -26.23
CA GLY A 385 -1.41 10.34 -27.23
C GLY A 385 -2.89 10.34 -26.82
N GLN A 386 -3.24 9.83 -25.64
CA GLN A 386 -4.62 9.89 -25.12
C GLN A 386 -4.94 11.27 -24.52
N THR A 387 -6.23 11.63 -24.44
CA THR A 387 -6.67 12.87 -23.78
C THR A 387 -7.20 12.60 -22.37
N ILE A 388 -6.48 13.07 -21.36
CA ILE A 388 -6.94 13.12 -19.98
C ILE A 388 -7.96 14.25 -19.85
N THR A 389 -9.05 14.02 -19.10
CA THR A 389 -10.00 15.09 -18.74
C THR A 389 -9.97 15.30 -17.24
N VAL A 390 -9.78 16.56 -16.83
CA VAL A 390 -9.67 16.98 -15.42
C VAL A 390 -10.66 18.11 -15.16
N THR A 391 -11.22 18.17 -13.96
CA THR A 391 -11.97 19.32 -13.48
C THR A 391 -11.65 19.64 -12.02
N HIS A 392 -12.02 20.85 -11.61
CA HIS A 392 -11.77 21.41 -10.28
C HIS A 392 -13.03 22.10 -9.76
N PHE A 393 -13.21 22.12 -8.45
CA PHE A 393 -14.33 22.72 -7.74
C PHE A 393 -13.86 23.88 -6.85
N ASP A 394 -14.58 25.00 -6.87
CA ASP A 394 -14.31 26.22 -6.09
C ASP A 394 -13.08 27.04 -6.54
N MET A 395 -12.92 27.32 -7.84
CA MET A 395 -11.80 28.13 -8.36
C MET A 395 -11.74 29.61 -7.90
N ASP A 396 -12.72 30.12 -7.14
CA ASP A 396 -12.59 31.44 -6.48
C ASP A 396 -12.00 31.38 -5.06
N ALA A 397 -11.55 30.18 -4.65
CA ALA A 397 -10.58 29.87 -3.59
C ALA A 397 -9.22 30.56 -3.84
N GLY A 398 -9.21 31.89 -3.94
CA GLY A 398 -8.07 32.78 -4.25
C GLY A 398 -7.25 32.45 -5.51
N SER A 399 -7.65 31.43 -6.28
CA SER A 399 -6.77 30.67 -7.18
C SER A 399 -6.68 31.31 -8.55
N LYS A 400 -5.44 31.59 -8.99
CA LYS A 400 -5.19 32.52 -10.11
C LYS A 400 -4.61 31.80 -11.30
N PRO A 401 -5.08 32.13 -12.51
CA PRO A 401 -4.45 31.63 -13.72
C PRO A 401 -3.03 32.22 -13.85
N PRO A 402 -2.14 31.53 -14.57
CA PRO A 402 -2.39 30.29 -15.32
C PRO A 402 -2.46 29.04 -14.44
N VAL A 403 -3.38 28.12 -14.79
CA VAL A 403 -3.35 26.72 -14.33
C VAL A 403 -2.56 25.93 -15.36
N VAL A 404 -1.40 25.41 -14.98
CA VAL A 404 -0.47 24.70 -15.86
C VAL A 404 -0.44 23.23 -15.52
N PHE A 405 -0.76 22.38 -16.49
CA PHE A 405 -0.61 20.92 -16.39
C PHE A 405 0.69 20.47 -17.06
N TYR A 406 1.46 19.60 -16.42
CA TYR A 406 2.71 19.05 -16.95
C TYR A 406 2.97 17.63 -16.42
N MET A 407 3.92 16.91 -17.00
CA MET A 407 4.40 15.61 -16.48
C MET A 407 5.78 15.81 -15.84
N ASP A 408 6.06 15.15 -14.73
CA ASP A 408 7.38 15.15 -14.08
C ASP A 408 8.51 14.52 -14.93
N SER A 409 8.16 13.52 -15.73
CA SER A 409 9.05 12.78 -16.63
C SER A 409 9.42 13.56 -17.90
N LEU A 410 8.87 14.76 -18.09
CA LEU A 410 9.09 15.61 -19.26
C LEU A 410 9.63 16.97 -18.82
N ALA A 411 10.47 17.61 -19.63
CA ALA A 411 11.05 18.88 -19.24
C ALA A 411 9.97 19.95 -19.06
N PHE A 412 9.98 20.62 -17.91
CA PHE A 412 9.07 21.70 -17.57
C PHE A 412 9.81 22.85 -16.87
N THR A 413 9.88 24.01 -17.53
CA THR A 413 10.46 25.23 -16.93
C THR A 413 9.35 26.25 -16.69
N PRO A 414 8.84 26.39 -15.46
CA PRO A 414 7.92 27.47 -15.12
C PRO A 414 8.62 28.83 -15.11
N ASP A 415 7.91 29.88 -15.50
CA ASP A 415 8.45 31.25 -15.49
C ASP A 415 7.41 32.31 -15.06
N GLY A 416 7.69 33.59 -15.35
CA GLY A 416 6.82 34.73 -15.07
C GLY A 416 6.04 35.25 -16.29
N SER A 417 5.86 34.44 -17.33
CA SER A 417 5.02 34.77 -18.49
C SER A 417 3.52 34.76 -18.17
N THR A 418 2.69 35.21 -19.11
CA THR A 418 1.23 35.18 -18.99
C THR A 418 0.70 33.74 -18.84
N ASP A 419 1.34 32.79 -19.51
CA ASP A 419 0.97 31.37 -19.50
C ASP A 419 1.75 30.55 -18.46
N GLY A 420 2.73 31.17 -17.78
CA GLY A 420 3.43 30.63 -16.60
C GLY A 420 4.52 29.61 -16.93
N VAL A 421 4.88 29.49 -18.20
CA VAL A 421 5.76 28.47 -18.78
C VAL A 421 6.74 29.12 -19.75
N ASN A 422 8.03 28.79 -19.65
CA ASN A 422 8.99 29.11 -20.69
C ASN A 422 8.88 28.08 -21.83
N GLU A 423 8.20 28.45 -22.92
CA GLU A 423 8.03 27.64 -24.13
C GLU A 423 9.35 27.14 -24.75
N ASN A 424 10.47 27.85 -24.52
CA ASN A 424 11.78 27.52 -25.09
C ASN A 424 12.57 26.53 -24.19
N ALA A 425 11.99 26.11 -23.08
CA ALA A 425 12.61 25.26 -22.05
C ALA A 425 11.60 24.26 -21.46
N THR A 426 10.61 23.85 -22.26
CA THR A 426 9.54 22.94 -21.84
C THR A 426 9.20 22.00 -23.00
N ASP A 427 9.28 20.69 -22.77
CA ASP A 427 8.96 19.66 -23.79
C ASP A 427 7.50 19.22 -23.75
N PHE A 428 6.79 19.51 -22.64
CA PHE A 428 5.34 19.34 -22.52
C PHE A 428 4.76 20.16 -21.35
N ALA A 429 3.82 21.05 -21.66
CA ALA A 429 2.89 21.62 -20.69
C ALA A 429 1.61 22.11 -21.39
N VAL A 430 0.49 22.14 -20.67
CA VAL A 430 -0.79 22.69 -21.13
C VAL A 430 -1.26 23.75 -20.16
N SER A 431 -1.30 25.02 -20.60
CA SER A 431 -1.69 26.16 -19.78
C SER A 431 -3.13 26.63 -20.05
N TYR A 432 -3.84 26.99 -18.98
CA TYR A 432 -5.20 27.52 -19.03
C TYR A 432 -5.34 28.83 -18.24
N GLY A 433 -6.12 29.76 -18.78
CA GLY A 433 -6.34 31.10 -18.22
C GLY A 433 -5.24 32.14 -18.54
N GLY A 434 -4.17 31.76 -19.26
CA GLY A 434 -3.16 32.67 -19.81
C GLY A 434 -3.60 33.30 -21.17
N GLU A 435 -2.68 33.46 -22.13
CA GLU A 435 -3.03 33.98 -23.47
C GLU A 435 -3.82 32.95 -24.30
N VAL A 436 -3.66 31.65 -24.03
CA VAL A 436 -4.24 30.56 -24.83
C VAL A 436 -5.68 30.18 -24.46
N ASP A 437 -6.30 30.79 -23.42
CA ASP A 437 -7.67 30.45 -23.01
C ASP A 437 -8.71 31.56 -23.27
N PRO A 438 -9.33 31.60 -24.47
CA PRO A 438 -10.43 32.50 -24.79
C PRO A 438 -11.80 32.00 -24.26
N THR A 439 -11.84 30.94 -23.44
CA THR A 439 -13.10 30.34 -22.98
C THR A 439 -13.55 30.88 -21.62
N SER A 440 -14.86 30.83 -21.37
CA SER A 440 -15.48 31.42 -20.18
C SER A 440 -15.37 30.53 -18.92
N ARG A 441 -14.19 29.97 -18.65
CA ARG A 441 -13.91 29.22 -17.42
C ARG A 441 -13.93 30.15 -16.20
N CYS A 442 -14.29 29.59 -15.04
CA CYS A 442 -14.63 30.36 -13.83
C CYS A 442 -13.41 30.59 -12.90
N PHE A 443 -12.34 31.19 -13.42
CA PHE A 443 -11.13 31.55 -12.66
C PHE A 443 -11.30 32.89 -11.91
N ASP A 444 -10.69 33.07 -10.72
CA ASP A 444 -10.46 34.45 -10.20
C ASP A 444 -9.58 35.23 -11.18
N GLY A 445 -9.92 36.50 -11.40
CA GLY A 445 -9.28 37.36 -12.41
C GLY A 445 -9.56 36.98 -13.87
N GLY A 446 -10.24 35.86 -14.16
CA GLY A 446 -10.55 35.41 -15.51
C GLY A 446 -11.55 36.31 -16.25
N ALA A 447 -11.52 36.29 -17.58
CA ALA A 447 -12.34 37.18 -18.43
C ALA A 447 -13.87 37.01 -18.30
N SER A 448 -14.33 35.94 -17.62
CA SER A 448 -15.75 35.68 -17.32
C SER A 448 -16.06 35.62 -15.82
N TYR A 449 -15.11 36.02 -14.96
CA TYR A 449 -15.30 36.07 -13.51
C TYR A 449 -16.42 37.06 -13.13
N ASN A 450 -17.49 36.54 -12.52
CA ASN A 450 -18.67 37.32 -12.14
C ASN A 450 -18.97 37.30 -10.62
N GLY A 451 -18.08 36.70 -9.81
CA GLY A 451 -18.30 36.52 -8.37
C GLY A 451 -19.35 35.45 -8.01
N GLU A 452 -19.73 34.60 -8.97
CA GLU A 452 -20.52 33.39 -8.73
C GLU A 452 -19.68 32.12 -8.90
N CYS A 453 -18.35 32.22 -9.08
CA CYS A 453 -17.49 31.07 -9.38
C CYS A 453 -17.28 30.12 -8.19
N ASN A 454 -17.75 30.52 -7.00
CA ASN A 454 -17.95 29.64 -5.87
C ASN A 454 -19.02 28.56 -6.13
N ASN A 455 -18.92 27.51 -5.31
CA ASN A 455 -19.79 26.38 -5.17
C ASN A 455 -20.13 25.75 -6.53
N ARG A 456 -19.12 25.52 -7.38
CA ARG A 456 -19.29 24.88 -8.70
C ARG A 456 -18.00 24.24 -9.23
N TRP A 457 -18.18 23.28 -10.13
CA TRP A 457 -17.12 22.74 -10.98
C TRP A 457 -16.76 23.70 -12.13
N VAL A 458 -15.49 23.70 -12.53
CA VAL A 458 -14.98 24.42 -13.72
C VAL A 458 -15.65 23.87 -14.99
N SER A 459 -16.08 24.79 -15.86
CA SER A 459 -16.71 24.45 -17.14
C SER A 459 -16.35 25.49 -18.21
N PRO A 460 -15.90 25.08 -19.42
CA PRO A 460 -15.58 23.71 -19.79
C PRO A 460 -14.40 23.13 -18.98
N VAL A 461 -14.39 21.81 -18.82
CA VAL A 461 -13.32 21.05 -18.16
C VAL A 461 -11.94 21.23 -18.83
N TYR A 462 -10.88 20.83 -18.15
CA TYR A 462 -9.52 20.76 -18.72
C TYR A 462 -9.37 19.47 -19.55
N THR A 463 -8.62 19.54 -20.66
CA THR A 463 -8.48 18.46 -21.64
C THR A 463 -7.02 18.38 -22.11
N ILE A 464 -6.27 17.47 -21.51
CA ILE A 464 -4.81 17.38 -21.62
C ILE A 464 -4.49 16.19 -22.52
N THR A 465 -4.10 16.46 -23.77
CA THR A 465 -3.60 15.40 -24.65
C THR A 465 -2.16 15.10 -24.28
N LEU A 466 -1.91 13.88 -23.82
CA LEU A 466 -0.57 13.37 -23.52
C LEU A 466 0.26 13.33 -24.82
N PRO A 467 1.57 13.59 -24.76
CA PRO A 467 2.41 13.55 -25.95
C PRO A 467 2.59 12.12 -26.47
N SER A 468 2.87 11.99 -27.77
CA SER A 468 3.29 10.70 -28.38
C SER A 468 4.06 10.89 -29.67
N GLU A 469 5.32 10.48 -29.65
CA GLU A 469 6.22 10.38 -30.81
C GLU A 469 5.72 9.50 -31.97
N GLN A 470 4.73 8.63 -31.76
CA GLN A 470 4.25 7.67 -32.78
C GLN A 470 3.63 8.36 -34.01
N THR A 471 3.26 9.64 -33.88
CA THR A 471 2.59 10.41 -34.94
C THR A 471 3.39 11.63 -35.41
N CYS A 472 4.69 11.68 -35.08
CA CYS A 472 5.55 12.84 -35.32
C CYS A 472 5.65 13.24 -36.81
N ASP A 473 5.27 14.48 -37.12
CA ASP A 473 5.66 15.11 -38.38
C ASP A 473 7.08 15.66 -38.25
N TYR A 474 8.08 14.83 -38.54
CA TYR A 474 9.49 15.23 -38.56
C TYR A 474 9.83 16.38 -39.54
N SER A 475 8.88 16.82 -40.40
CA SER A 475 9.05 18.03 -41.23
C SER A 475 8.57 19.32 -40.55
N ASN A 476 7.73 19.21 -39.51
CA ASN A 476 7.27 20.30 -38.65
C ASN A 476 6.92 19.73 -37.25
N PRO A 477 7.93 19.35 -36.44
CA PRO A 477 7.68 18.66 -35.18
C PRO A 477 6.96 19.55 -34.16
N THR A 478 6.06 18.97 -33.37
CA THR A 478 5.41 19.65 -32.24
C THR A 478 5.62 18.86 -30.94
N PRO A 479 5.60 19.51 -29.76
CA PRO A 479 5.69 18.83 -28.47
C PRO A 479 4.74 17.63 -28.35
N GLU A 480 3.46 17.83 -28.68
CA GLU A 480 2.39 16.83 -28.51
C GLU A 480 2.55 15.62 -29.43
N THR A 481 3.20 15.79 -30.60
CA THR A 481 3.32 14.75 -31.62
C THR A 481 4.71 14.13 -31.72
N CYS A 482 5.72 14.72 -31.08
CA CYS A 482 7.12 14.30 -31.21
C CYS A 482 7.86 14.09 -29.89
N THR A 483 7.33 14.52 -28.74
CA THR A 483 7.85 14.12 -27.44
C THR A 483 7.51 12.64 -27.17
N PRO A 484 8.48 11.73 -26.99
CA PRO A 484 8.21 10.42 -26.40
C PRO A 484 7.62 10.55 -25.00
N PHE A 485 6.72 9.63 -24.65
CA PHE A 485 6.10 9.57 -23.33
C PHE A 485 6.43 8.22 -22.68
N TYR A 486 6.97 8.27 -21.46
CA TYR A 486 7.47 7.11 -20.71
C TYR A 486 6.58 6.75 -19.51
N GLY A 487 5.40 7.37 -19.41
CA GLY A 487 4.66 7.46 -18.16
C GLY A 487 5.20 8.58 -17.26
N GLY A 488 4.62 8.73 -16.07
CA GLY A 488 4.99 9.75 -15.07
C GLY A 488 3.78 10.26 -14.28
N GLU A 489 4.00 11.16 -13.34
CA GLU A 489 2.95 11.86 -12.61
C GLU A 489 2.51 13.14 -13.34
N LEU A 490 1.21 13.25 -13.58
CA LEU A 490 0.56 14.47 -14.05
C LEU A 490 0.44 15.43 -12.87
N PHE A 491 1.05 16.61 -12.98
CA PHE A 491 0.96 17.69 -12.00
C PHE A 491 0.12 18.85 -12.53
N ALA A 492 -0.59 19.54 -11.61
CA ALA A 492 -1.16 20.85 -11.85
C ALA A 492 -0.49 21.91 -10.96
N ARG A 493 0.00 22.98 -11.59
CA ARG A 493 0.65 24.12 -10.93
C ARG A 493 -0.19 25.37 -11.10
N MET A 494 -0.49 26.06 -10.01
CA MET A 494 -1.15 27.38 -10.01
C MET A 494 -0.85 28.14 -8.71
N LYS A 495 -1.12 29.45 -8.71
CA LYS A 495 -1.18 30.22 -7.47
C LYS A 495 -2.49 29.91 -6.76
N MET A 496 -2.42 29.40 -5.54
CA MET A 496 -3.59 29.04 -4.73
C MET A 496 -4.15 30.25 -3.95
N GLY A 497 -5.34 30.05 -3.37
CA GLY A 497 -5.87 30.87 -2.28
C GLY A 497 -5.36 30.46 -0.91
N ASN A 498 -5.88 31.09 0.13
CA ASN A 498 -5.35 31.03 1.48
C ASN A 498 -6.50 30.99 2.50
N HIS A 499 -6.62 29.85 3.19
CA HIS A 499 -7.79 29.45 3.99
C HIS A 499 -8.99 29.09 3.09
N ASP A 500 -8.69 28.41 1.99
CA ASP A 500 -9.65 28.01 0.98
C ASP A 500 -9.49 26.51 0.66
N THR A 501 -10.48 25.70 1.04
CA THR A 501 -10.66 24.33 0.51
C THR A 501 -11.11 24.37 -0.95
N HIS A 502 -10.76 23.33 -1.70
CA HIS A 502 -11.20 23.07 -3.06
C HIS A 502 -11.12 21.56 -3.36
N ALA A 503 -11.59 21.13 -4.53
CA ALA A 503 -11.50 19.70 -4.91
C ALA A 503 -11.08 19.47 -6.37
N TRP A 504 -10.24 18.47 -6.60
CA TRP A 504 -9.87 17.96 -7.93
C TRP A 504 -10.66 16.70 -8.27
N TYR A 505 -11.02 16.54 -9.54
CA TYR A 505 -11.59 15.31 -10.08
C TYR A 505 -10.99 14.98 -11.44
N VAL A 506 -10.33 13.82 -11.54
CA VAL A 506 -9.81 13.26 -12.79
C VAL A 506 -10.82 12.24 -13.31
N LEU A 507 -11.17 12.34 -14.60
CA LEU A 507 -12.11 11.37 -15.19
C LEU A 507 -11.40 10.03 -15.43
N PRO A 508 -12.05 8.89 -15.12
CA PRO A 508 -11.53 7.56 -15.41
C PRO A 508 -11.04 7.39 -16.86
N LEU A 509 -9.85 6.82 -17.01
CA LEU A 509 -9.25 6.48 -18.29
C LEU A 509 -9.35 4.96 -18.54
N GLU A 510 -9.98 4.55 -19.63
CA GLU A 510 -9.90 3.16 -20.09
C GLU A 510 -8.45 2.85 -20.48
N ARG A 511 -7.83 1.83 -19.84
CA ARG A 511 -6.45 1.43 -20.12
C ARG A 511 -6.34 0.93 -21.58
N PRO A 512 -5.52 1.55 -22.45
CA PRO A 512 -5.37 1.10 -23.82
C PRO A 512 -4.80 -0.32 -23.89
N SER A 513 -5.19 -1.06 -24.91
CA SER A 513 -4.54 -2.32 -25.24
C SER A 513 -3.12 -2.06 -25.73
N LEU A 514 -2.12 -2.42 -24.92
CA LEU A 514 -0.72 -2.48 -25.35
C LEU A 514 -0.62 -3.34 -26.61
N ASP A 515 0.03 -2.84 -27.65
CA ASP A 515 0.37 -3.62 -28.84
C ASP A 515 1.79 -4.17 -28.68
N PRO A 516 1.96 -5.48 -28.42
CA PRO A 516 3.26 -6.10 -28.20
C PRO A 516 4.05 -6.32 -29.51
N THR A 517 3.71 -5.60 -30.58
CA THR A 517 4.49 -5.56 -31.83
C THR A 517 5.11 -4.19 -32.11
N LEU A 518 4.93 -3.21 -31.21
CA LEU A 518 5.57 -1.90 -31.29
C LEU A 518 7.00 -1.94 -30.71
N GLY A 519 7.96 -1.49 -31.53
CA GLY A 519 9.32 -1.25 -31.08
C GLY A 519 9.42 -0.02 -30.18
N CYS A 520 10.59 0.18 -29.59
CA CYS A 520 10.93 1.42 -28.90
C CYS A 520 11.47 2.47 -29.88
N SER A 521 11.36 3.75 -29.51
CA SER A 521 12.40 4.72 -29.86
C SER A 521 13.51 4.66 -28.83
N ALA A 522 14.71 5.09 -29.18
CA ALA A 522 15.80 5.25 -28.24
C ALA A 522 16.60 6.52 -28.55
N PHE A 523 17.13 7.13 -27.50
CA PHE A 523 18.15 8.16 -27.64
C PHE A 523 19.47 7.49 -28.03
N PRO A 524 20.29 8.05 -28.95
CA PRO A 524 21.38 7.31 -29.61
C PRO A 524 22.68 7.17 -28.77
N ILE A 525 22.53 6.75 -27.50
CA ILE A 525 23.61 6.43 -26.55
C ILE A 525 23.36 5.03 -25.99
N GLY A 526 24.21 4.06 -26.32
CA GLY A 526 24.11 2.69 -25.80
C GLY A 526 24.93 2.50 -24.53
N ILE A 527 24.29 2.14 -23.42
CA ILE A 527 24.96 1.89 -22.12
C ILE A 527 25.24 0.39 -21.91
N PRO A 528 26.44 0.00 -21.46
CA PRO A 528 26.76 -1.40 -21.18
C PRO A 528 26.17 -1.87 -19.85
N LEU A 529 25.47 -3.00 -19.85
CA LEU A 529 24.91 -3.63 -18.64
C LEU A 529 25.93 -3.89 -17.51
N PRO A 530 27.22 -4.21 -17.79
CA PRO A 530 28.25 -4.36 -16.75
C PRO A 530 28.72 -3.09 -16.03
N VAL A 531 28.20 -1.89 -16.37
CA VAL A 531 28.56 -0.65 -15.66
C VAL A 531 28.14 -0.70 -14.19
N ARG A 532 28.86 0.04 -13.34
CA ARG A 532 28.58 0.16 -11.89
C ARG A 532 28.35 1.61 -11.51
N SER A 533 27.56 1.84 -10.48
CA SER A 533 27.25 3.18 -9.98
C SER A 533 28.47 3.85 -9.34
N VAL A 534 28.53 5.18 -9.38
CA VAL A 534 29.70 5.99 -9.04
C VAL A 534 30.04 5.91 -7.55
N LEU A 535 31.34 5.93 -7.22
CA LEU A 535 31.82 5.96 -5.84
C LEU A 535 31.78 7.38 -5.26
N SER A 536 31.54 7.49 -3.96
CA SER A 536 31.65 8.75 -3.20
C SER A 536 33.03 9.41 -3.37
N PRO A 537 33.14 10.76 -3.31
CA PRO A 537 34.41 11.48 -3.45
C PRO A 537 35.55 10.98 -2.54
N ASP A 538 35.22 10.48 -1.34
CA ASP A 538 36.20 9.98 -0.36
C ASP A 538 36.63 8.50 -0.56
N ASP A 539 36.10 7.76 -1.55
CA ASP A 539 36.50 6.37 -1.80
C ASP A 539 37.59 6.25 -2.91
N PRO A 540 38.84 5.92 -2.55
CA PRO A 540 39.94 5.79 -3.52
C PRO A 540 39.97 4.43 -4.23
N SER A 541 38.96 3.57 -4.08
CA SER A 541 39.00 2.18 -4.59
C SER A 541 38.99 2.07 -6.12
N SER A 542 38.46 3.07 -6.84
CA SER A 542 38.61 3.22 -8.29
C SER A 542 38.57 4.69 -8.72
N ALA A 543 39.69 5.22 -9.20
CA ALA A 543 39.79 6.60 -9.71
C ALA A 543 39.08 6.81 -11.06
N GLU A 544 38.72 5.74 -11.77
CA GLU A 544 37.88 5.83 -12.98
C GLU A 544 36.41 5.95 -12.59
N ASN A 545 35.96 5.14 -11.61
CA ASN A 545 34.56 5.13 -11.12
C ASN A 545 34.29 6.09 -9.94
N SER A 546 35.23 6.93 -9.54
CA SER A 546 35.00 7.94 -8.49
C SER A 546 34.20 9.14 -9.02
N TRP A 547 33.56 9.87 -8.11
CA TRP A 547 32.96 11.17 -8.41
C TRP A 547 33.95 12.09 -9.19
N PRO A 548 33.49 12.87 -10.17
CA PRO A 548 34.37 13.80 -10.88
C PRO A 548 34.81 14.98 -10.02
N ASP A 549 36.11 15.32 -10.07
CA ASP A 549 36.68 16.54 -9.47
C ASP A 549 36.27 17.83 -10.21
N TYR A 550 35.65 17.72 -11.40
CA TYR A 550 35.30 18.82 -12.30
C TYR A 550 34.33 18.36 -13.40
N PHE A 551 33.26 19.12 -13.64
CA PHE A 551 32.35 18.96 -14.77
C PHE A 551 32.60 20.03 -15.86
N GLU A 552 32.54 19.66 -17.16
CA GLU A 552 32.45 20.67 -18.24
C GLU A 552 31.06 21.32 -18.30
N TYR A 553 30.06 20.57 -17.81
CA TYR A 553 28.72 21.07 -17.53
C TYR A 553 28.02 20.16 -16.50
N PRO A 554 27.20 20.70 -15.56
CA PRO A 554 26.83 22.12 -15.37
C PRO A 554 28.01 23.03 -14.95
N LEU A 555 27.81 24.35 -15.01
CA LEU A 555 28.87 25.34 -14.69
C LEU A 555 29.12 25.52 -13.18
N THR A 556 28.23 24.98 -12.35
CA THR A 556 28.43 24.78 -10.91
C THR A 556 28.37 23.28 -10.72
N ASP A 557 29.47 22.66 -10.25
CA ASP A 557 29.53 21.21 -10.09
C ASP A 557 28.42 20.69 -9.16
N PRO A 558 27.70 19.61 -9.49
CA PRO A 558 26.68 19.04 -8.61
C PRO A 558 27.30 18.54 -7.30
N MET A 559 26.59 18.70 -6.19
CA MET A 559 26.99 18.14 -4.90
C MET A 559 26.55 16.67 -4.80
N TYR A 560 27.48 15.78 -4.48
CA TYR A 560 27.20 14.34 -4.28
C TYR A 560 26.09 14.11 -3.25
N ASP A 561 26.13 14.86 -2.13
CA ASP A 561 25.23 14.71 -0.99
C ASP A 561 23.76 15.13 -1.27
N LEU A 562 23.45 15.67 -2.46
CA LEU A 562 22.08 15.96 -2.89
C LEU A 562 21.40 14.77 -3.58
N PHE A 563 22.15 13.73 -3.95
CA PHE A 563 21.61 12.51 -4.59
C PHE A 563 21.40 11.44 -3.53
N VAL A 564 20.39 11.66 -2.69
CA VAL A 564 20.22 10.97 -1.40
C VAL A 564 19.96 9.46 -1.52
N ASP A 565 19.34 9.03 -2.63
CA ASP A 565 19.00 7.63 -2.89
C ASP A 565 20.18 6.82 -3.45
N HIS A 566 21.21 7.50 -3.98
CA HIS A 566 22.30 6.87 -4.73
C HIS A 566 23.16 5.93 -3.88
N GLN A 567 23.09 4.63 -4.18
CA GLN A 567 24.00 3.64 -3.60
C GLN A 567 25.25 3.44 -4.47
N PRO A 568 26.47 3.57 -3.92
CA PRO A 568 27.71 3.46 -4.70
C PRO A 568 28.06 2.01 -5.04
N ASN A 569 28.76 1.81 -6.17
CA ASN A 569 29.31 0.53 -6.63
C ASN A 569 28.28 -0.59 -6.93
N VAL A 570 27.01 -0.27 -7.19
CA VAL A 570 25.97 -1.24 -7.58
C VAL A 570 25.98 -1.49 -9.09
N PRO A 571 25.85 -2.72 -9.61
CA PRO A 571 25.72 -2.96 -11.05
C PRO A 571 24.44 -2.32 -11.62
N LEU A 572 24.46 -1.89 -12.88
CA LEU A 572 23.24 -1.38 -13.54
C LEU A 572 22.11 -2.42 -13.54
N ALA A 573 22.44 -3.72 -13.65
CA ALA A 573 21.48 -4.82 -13.57
C ALA A 573 20.68 -4.88 -12.25
N ASP A 574 21.26 -4.38 -11.14
CA ASP A 574 20.69 -4.41 -9.80
C ASP A 574 20.31 -2.98 -9.30
N ALA A 575 20.27 -2.00 -10.21
CA ALA A 575 20.11 -0.58 -9.87
C ALA A 575 18.67 -0.19 -9.54
N GLN A 576 18.51 0.82 -8.68
CA GLN A 576 17.24 1.46 -8.35
C GLN A 576 17.22 2.92 -8.85
N PRO A 577 16.05 3.57 -8.96
CA PRO A 577 15.95 4.98 -9.31
C PRO A 577 16.86 5.88 -8.45
N GLY A 578 17.37 6.96 -9.03
CA GLY A 578 18.32 7.88 -8.39
C GLY A 578 19.79 7.41 -8.40
N TYR A 579 20.09 6.17 -8.79
CA TYR A 579 21.47 5.67 -8.82
C TYR A 579 22.28 6.31 -9.97
N LEU A 580 23.45 6.85 -9.64
CA LEU A 580 24.30 7.62 -10.56
C LEU A 580 25.41 6.77 -11.18
N PHE A 581 25.62 6.92 -12.49
CA PHE A 581 26.59 6.18 -13.29
C PHE A 581 27.49 7.13 -14.10
N LYS A 582 28.80 7.01 -13.91
CA LYS A 582 29.83 7.73 -14.66
C LYS A 582 30.34 6.84 -15.79
N VAL A 583 29.92 7.12 -17.03
CA VAL A 583 30.23 6.30 -18.21
C VAL A 583 31.25 6.98 -19.12
N PHE A 584 32.31 6.25 -19.51
CA PHE A 584 33.29 6.71 -20.48
C PHE A 584 32.88 6.31 -21.91
N ASN A 585 33.15 7.16 -22.90
CA ASN A 585 32.93 6.87 -24.32
C ASN A 585 34.06 6.02 -24.89
N GLY A 586 33.76 4.85 -25.44
CA GLY A 586 34.82 3.95 -25.89
C GLY A 586 34.32 2.63 -26.49
N THR A 587 35.02 1.54 -26.18
CA THR A 587 34.78 0.19 -26.74
C THR A 587 35.15 -0.96 -25.78
N ALA A 588 35.51 -0.68 -24.53
CA ALA A 588 35.61 -1.68 -23.49
C ALA A 588 34.21 -2.11 -23.00
N PRO A 589 34.04 -3.26 -22.33
CA PRO A 589 32.74 -3.76 -21.86
C PRO A 589 32.04 -2.92 -20.77
N SER A 590 32.63 -1.78 -20.40
CA SER A 590 32.14 -0.81 -19.41
C SER A 590 32.01 0.61 -19.98
N ASP A 591 32.35 0.80 -21.26
CA ASP A 591 32.27 2.09 -21.94
C ASP A 591 30.89 2.24 -22.61
N PHE A 592 30.29 3.43 -22.58
CA PHE A 592 29.14 3.73 -23.45
C PHE A 592 29.59 3.93 -24.90
N VAL A 593 28.64 3.77 -25.82
CA VAL A 593 28.83 3.98 -27.26
C VAL A 593 27.84 5.02 -27.81
N TYR A 594 28.31 5.91 -28.68
CA TYR A 594 27.42 6.70 -29.53
C TYR A 594 26.88 5.81 -30.65
N LEU A 595 25.57 5.79 -30.87
CA LEU A 595 24.94 4.94 -31.88
C LEU A 595 24.91 5.64 -33.25
N ALA A 596 25.09 4.87 -34.31
CA ALA A 596 25.09 5.34 -35.69
C ALA A 596 23.65 5.49 -36.18
N TRP A 597 23.10 6.68 -35.97
CA TRP A 597 21.75 7.06 -36.34
C TRP A 597 21.77 8.04 -37.53
N ASN A 598 20.67 8.08 -38.29
CA ASN A 598 20.47 8.93 -39.47
C ASN A 598 21.46 8.68 -40.63
N ARG A 599 20.95 8.19 -41.76
CA ARG A 599 21.70 7.87 -42.99
C ARG A 599 22.82 6.83 -42.81
N CYS A 600 22.80 6.02 -41.74
CA CYS A 600 23.93 5.22 -41.27
C CYS A 600 25.23 6.03 -41.07
N THR A 601 25.16 7.34 -40.83
CA THR A 601 26.38 8.17 -40.87
C THR A 601 27.15 8.11 -39.56
N THR A 602 28.35 7.52 -39.59
CA THR A 602 29.33 7.56 -38.49
C THR A 602 30.01 8.94 -38.35
N GLY A 603 29.30 10.02 -38.69
CA GLY A 603 29.82 11.36 -38.91
C GLY A 603 29.14 12.42 -38.03
N LEU A 604 29.94 13.33 -37.49
CA LEU A 604 29.57 14.29 -36.45
C LEU A 604 28.20 14.97 -36.63
N THR A 605 27.89 15.52 -37.80
CA THR A 605 26.62 16.26 -38.01
C THR A 605 25.39 15.38 -37.81
N GLY A 606 25.37 14.18 -38.41
CA GLY A 606 24.23 13.25 -38.25
C GLY A 606 24.06 12.78 -36.81
N LEU A 607 25.17 12.62 -36.07
CA LEU A 607 25.13 12.31 -34.64
C LEU A 607 24.58 13.47 -33.80
N THR A 608 24.97 14.73 -34.07
CA THR A 608 24.38 15.90 -33.40
C THR A 608 22.90 16.04 -33.72
N ASP A 609 22.51 15.90 -34.99
CA ASP A 609 21.10 15.97 -35.45
C ASP A 609 20.22 14.86 -34.82
N SER A 610 20.83 13.76 -34.38
CA SER A 610 20.14 12.62 -33.74
C SER A 610 20.12 12.71 -32.21
N LEU A 611 21.07 13.45 -31.60
CA LEU A 611 21.13 13.71 -30.16
C LEU A 611 20.37 14.99 -29.76
N ALA A 612 19.90 15.79 -30.73
CA ALA A 612 18.95 16.89 -30.47
C ALA A 612 17.60 16.36 -29.97
N TRP A 613 16.73 17.25 -29.46
CA TRP A 613 15.35 16.94 -29.11
C TRP A 613 14.36 17.57 -30.11
N PRO A 614 13.26 16.89 -30.50
CA PRO A 614 12.94 15.47 -30.27
C PRO A 614 13.87 14.51 -31.05
N GLY A 615 14.83 15.06 -31.80
CA GLY A 615 15.81 14.31 -32.58
C GLY A 615 15.22 13.77 -33.87
N THR A 616 15.88 12.75 -34.43
CA THR A 616 15.42 12.04 -35.64
C THR A 616 15.30 10.53 -35.38
N SER A 617 15.03 10.14 -34.13
CA SER A 617 15.09 8.75 -33.65
C SER A 617 14.21 7.79 -34.47
N ARG A 618 12.94 8.15 -34.73
CA ARG A 618 11.99 7.38 -35.57
C ARG A 618 11.76 7.99 -36.97
N ASP A 619 12.66 8.84 -37.50
CA ASP A 619 12.50 9.43 -38.84
C ASP A 619 12.79 8.41 -39.97
N TYR A 620 11.84 7.54 -40.26
CA TYR A 620 11.96 6.58 -41.38
C TYR A 620 11.67 7.17 -42.76
N THR A 621 11.79 8.49 -42.94
CA THR A 621 11.70 9.13 -44.26
C THR A 621 12.69 8.49 -45.24
N PRO A 622 12.24 7.88 -46.36
CA PRO A 622 13.14 7.21 -47.31
C PRO A 622 14.05 8.21 -48.02
N LEU A 623 15.37 8.01 -47.91
CA LEU A 623 16.38 8.90 -48.47
C LEU A 623 16.99 8.33 -49.77
N PRO A 624 17.44 9.19 -50.72
CA PRO A 624 18.02 8.72 -51.97
C PRO A 624 19.40 8.10 -51.77
N GLY A 625 19.51 6.77 -51.80
CA GLY A 625 20.81 6.08 -51.81
C GLY A 625 20.78 4.67 -51.24
N SER A 626 21.91 4.30 -50.64
CA SER A 626 22.15 3.03 -49.95
C SER A 626 23.12 3.28 -48.80
N CYS A 627 22.82 2.72 -47.64
CA CYS A 627 23.69 2.67 -46.48
C CYS A 627 25.04 2.00 -46.84
N PRO A 628 26.19 2.70 -46.73
CA PRO A 628 27.46 2.21 -47.29
C PRO A 628 27.95 0.88 -46.72
N ASP A 629 27.69 0.63 -45.43
CA ASP A 629 28.17 -0.56 -44.73
C ASP A 629 27.10 -1.64 -44.49
N TYR A 630 25.80 -1.30 -44.58
CA TYR A 630 24.68 -2.21 -44.23
C TYR A 630 23.59 -2.41 -45.32
N GLY A 631 23.59 -1.68 -46.44
CA GLY A 631 22.74 -2.03 -47.60
C GLY A 631 21.71 -0.97 -48.04
N SER A 632 20.45 -1.37 -48.23
CA SER A 632 19.39 -0.52 -48.81
C SER A 632 18.01 -0.96 -48.29
N PRO A 633 17.07 -0.06 -47.96
CA PRO A 633 17.06 1.39 -48.20
C PRO A 633 18.06 2.22 -47.37
N LEU A 634 18.06 3.53 -47.62
CA LEU A 634 18.66 4.54 -46.74
C LEU A 634 17.52 5.30 -46.04
N VAL A 635 17.59 5.45 -44.73
CA VAL A 635 16.58 6.12 -43.89
C VAL A 635 17.24 7.14 -42.94
N ALA A 636 16.44 7.96 -42.24
CA ALA A 636 16.92 8.91 -41.23
C ALA A 636 16.82 8.39 -39.76
N GLY A 637 16.17 7.25 -39.52
CA GLY A 637 16.17 6.55 -38.21
C GLY A 637 17.43 5.70 -37.98
N TYR A 638 17.32 4.67 -37.13
CA TYR A 638 18.36 3.65 -36.99
C TYR A 638 18.36 2.71 -38.21
N VAL A 639 19.38 1.87 -38.30
CA VAL A 639 19.45 0.77 -39.28
C VAL A 639 20.02 -0.47 -38.61
N GLU A 640 19.28 -1.58 -38.66
CA GLU A 640 19.73 -2.91 -38.23
C GLU A 640 20.76 -3.45 -39.26
N PRO A 641 21.98 -3.84 -38.85
CA PRO A 641 23.05 -4.32 -39.75
C PRO A 641 22.76 -5.59 -40.58
N GLY A 642 21.82 -6.42 -40.13
CA GLY A 642 21.36 -7.66 -40.76
C GLY A 642 20.06 -7.50 -41.57
N ASP A 643 19.10 -6.71 -41.10
CA ASP A 643 17.90 -6.31 -41.85
C ASP A 643 17.71 -4.78 -41.95
N PRO A 644 18.28 -4.12 -42.99
CA PRO A 644 18.12 -2.68 -43.19
C PRO A 644 16.71 -2.27 -43.66
N THR A 645 15.72 -3.17 -43.64
CA THR A 645 14.31 -2.84 -43.88
C THR A 645 13.48 -2.69 -42.60
N ASP A 646 14.03 -3.13 -41.46
CA ASP A 646 13.49 -2.94 -40.12
C ASP A 646 13.48 -1.46 -39.68
N ARG A 647 12.60 -1.14 -38.72
CA ARG A 647 12.23 0.21 -38.26
C ARG A 647 11.76 0.27 -36.81
N GLU A 648 11.48 -0.85 -36.18
CA GLU A 648 10.93 -0.90 -34.83
C GLU A 648 11.98 -1.54 -33.92
N MET A 649 12.53 -0.77 -32.98
CA MET A 649 13.71 -1.23 -32.23
C MET A 649 13.30 -2.18 -31.09
N ASN A 650 13.73 -3.43 -31.16
CA ASN A 650 13.36 -4.48 -30.19
C ASN A 650 14.59 -5.02 -29.43
N LEU A 651 14.30 -5.73 -28.35
CA LEU A 651 15.29 -6.56 -27.67
C LEU A 651 15.82 -7.64 -28.61
N GLY A 652 17.14 -7.77 -28.69
CA GLY A 652 17.83 -8.71 -29.59
C GLY A 652 18.32 -8.11 -30.91
N ASP A 653 17.89 -6.90 -31.29
CA ASP A 653 18.34 -6.25 -32.52
C ASP A 653 19.76 -5.67 -32.36
N TRP A 654 20.51 -5.56 -33.45
CA TRP A 654 21.84 -4.93 -33.46
C TRP A 654 21.75 -3.48 -33.91
N VAL A 655 22.40 -2.59 -33.16
CA VAL A 655 22.52 -1.17 -33.53
C VAL A 655 23.98 -0.83 -33.84
N ALA A 656 24.22 -0.24 -35.00
CA ALA A 656 25.55 0.16 -35.43
C ALA A 656 26.16 1.25 -34.53
N HIS A 657 27.49 1.25 -34.39
CA HIS A 657 28.26 2.21 -33.59
C HIS A 657 28.77 3.39 -34.44
N SER A 658 28.63 4.61 -33.91
CA SER A 658 29.14 5.83 -34.53
C SER A 658 30.60 6.10 -34.16
N THR A 659 31.49 6.06 -35.15
CA THR A 659 32.93 6.32 -34.94
C THR A 659 33.28 7.81 -34.76
N SER A 660 32.34 8.65 -34.29
CA SER A 660 32.48 10.09 -34.10
C SER A 660 32.10 10.47 -32.67
N ALA A 661 32.92 11.29 -32.00
CA ALA A 661 32.65 11.80 -30.66
C ALA A 661 32.18 13.27 -30.70
N ILE A 662 31.10 13.60 -29.99
CA ILE A 662 30.37 14.87 -30.09
C ILE A 662 31.05 16.10 -29.42
N ASN A 663 32.37 16.08 -29.29
CA ASN A 663 33.19 17.14 -28.70
C ASN A 663 33.35 18.37 -29.65
N THR A 664 32.25 19.03 -29.98
CA THR A 664 32.16 20.22 -30.84
C THR A 664 31.52 21.39 -30.09
N SER A 665 31.33 22.56 -30.73
CA SER A 665 30.52 23.65 -30.15
C SER A 665 29.05 23.25 -30.03
N ASP A 666 28.53 22.71 -31.12
CA ASP A 666 27.10 22.47 -31.33
C ASP A 666 26.69 21.23 -30.52
N GLY A 667 27.57 20.22 -30.50
CA GLY A 667 27.42 19.03 -29.67
C GLY A 667 27.42 19.30 -28.17
N ARG A 668 28.24 20.24 -27.68
CA ARG A 668 28.14 20.72 -26.30
C ARG A 668 26.79 21.36 -26.03
N LEU A 669 26.27 22.17 -26.95
CA LEU A 669 24.98 22.85 -26.77
C LEU A 669 23.85 21.82 -26.65
N THR A 670 23.82 20.83 -27.53
CA THR A 670 22.89 19.70 -27.47
C THR A 670 22.96 18.96 -26.12
N MET A 671 24.15 18.60 -25.66
CA MET A 671 24.30 17.90 -24.37
C MET A 671 23.97 18.78 -23.16
N ARG A 672 24.15 20.10 -23.24
CA ARG A 672 23.73 21.06 -22.18
C ARG A 672 22.22 21.10 -22.04
N GLU A 673 21.52 21.21 -23.16
CA GLU A 673 20.06 21.30 -23.20
C GLU A 673 19.40 20.13 -22.45
N HIS A 674 19.91 18.91 -22.59
CA HIS A 674 19.41 17.75 -21.84
C HIS A 674 19.70 17.77 -20.33
N VAL A 675 20.82 18.37 -19.92
CA VAL A 675 21.19 18.55 -18.50
C VAL A 675 20.37 19.67 -17.87
N ASP A 676 20.30 20.83 -18.53
CA ASP A 676 19.55 22.02 -18.07
C ASP A 676 18.05 21.73 -17.90
N LEU A 677 17.49 20.86 -18.76
CA LEU A 677 16.08 20.51 -18.78
C LEU A 677 15.75 19.20 -18.05
N GLY A 678 16.75 18.50 -17.50
CA GLY A 678 16.56 17.25 -16.76
C GLY A 678 15.80 16.17 -17.54
N ARG A 679 15.96 16.11 -18.86
CA ARG A 679 15.16 15.23 -19.75
C ARG A 679 15.32 13.76 -19.40
N VAL A 680 14.21 13.03 -19.42
CA VAL A 680 14.19 11.56 -19.39
C VAL A 680 14.50 11.02 -20.79
N LEU A 681 15.44 10.10 -20.87
CA LEU A 681 15.97 9.54 -22.10
C LEU A 681 15.92 8.01 -22.02
N ARG A 682 15.16 7.36 -22.91
CA ARG A 682 15.24 5.90 -23.06
C ARG A 682 16.55 5.54 -23.75
N LEU A 683 17.45 4.87 -23.03
CA LEU A 683 18.74 4.39 -23.54
C LEU A 683 18.69 2.86 -23.74
N PRO A 684 19.14 2.34 -24.89
CA PRO A 684 19.29 0.91 -25.10
C PRO A 684 20.49 0.41 -24.28
N VAL A 685 20.24 -0.58 -23.43
CA VAL A 685 21.24 -1.24 -22.59
C VAL A 685 21.71 -2.51 -23.28
N TRP A 686 23.02 -2.63 -23.49
CA TRP A 686 23.64 -3.70 -24.28
C TRP A 686 24.58 -4.59 -23.46
N GLN A 687 24.85 -5.80 -23.98
CA GLN A 687 25.80 -6.75 -23.37
C GLN A 687 26.76 -7.39 -24.39
N GLU A 688 26.33 -7.56 -25.65
CA GLU A 688 27.17 -8.14 -26.71
C GLU A 688 27.56 -7.11 -27.77
N THR A 689 28.74 -7.31 -28.38
CA THR A 689 29.27 -6.46 -29.47
C THR A 689 29.81 -7.32 -30.62
N VAL A 690 29.65 -6.85 -31.85
CA VAL A 690 30.20 -7.49 -33.06
C VAL A 690 30.97 -6.50 -33.92
N GLY A 691 31.88 -7.03 -34.73
CA GLY A 691 32.62 -6.28 -35.75
C GLY A 691 33.70 -5.34 -35.18
N SER A 692 34.00 -4.26 -35.91
CA SER A 692 35.00 -3.25 -35.52
C SER A 692 34.95 -2.02 -36.43
N GLY A 693 35.38 -0.85 -35.94
CA GLY A 693 35.38 0.39 -36.72
C GLY A 693 33.96 0.84 -37.10
N SER A 694 33.74 1.25 -38.36
CA SER A 694 32.41 1.61 -38.87
C SER A 694 31.43 0.43 -38.95
N LYS A 695 31.95 -0.80 -38.80
CA LYS A 695 31.18 -2.05 -38.74
C LYS A 695 31.06 -2.61 -37.32
N ALA A 696 31.34 -1.81 -36.29
CA ALA A 696 31.01 -2.19 -34.93
C ALA A 696 29.49 -2.03 -34.71
N ALA A 697 28.89 -2.96 -33.97
CA ALA A 697 27.50 -2.89 -33.53
C ALA A 697 27.33 -3.50 -32.14
N VAL A 698 26.31 -3.07 -31.40
CA VAL A 698 25.95 -3.59 -30.08
C VAL A 698 24.55 -4.23 -30.14
N GLN A 699 24.32 -5.29 -29.37
CA GLN A 699 23.00 -5.93 -29.30
C GLN A 699 22.20 -5.35 -28.14
N ILE A 700 20.95 -4.97 -28.41
CA ILE A 700 20.03 -4.49 -27.37
C ILE A 700 19.63 -5.66 -26.48
N HIS A 701 19.83 -5.49 -25.17
CA HIS A 701 19.44 -6.47 -24.16
C HIS A 701 18.24 -6.00 -23.34
N ARG A 702 18.17 -4.70 -23.03
CA ARG A 702 17.06 -4.01 -22.33
C ARG A 702 16.96 -2.55 -22.79
N PHE A 703 15.92 -1.85 -22.37
CA PHE A 703 15.87 -0.39 -22.36
C PHE A 703 15.77 0.12 -20.92
N GLY A 704 16.44 1.23 -20.61
CA GLY A 704 16.32 1.92 -19.32
C GLY A 704 16.06 3.40 -19.51
N LEU A 705 15.39 4.02 -18.54
CA LEU A 705 15.16 5.45 -18.48
C LEU A 705 16.32 6.10 -17.69
N PHE A 706 16.89 7.17 -18.25
CA PHE A 706 18.00 7.89 -17.64
C PHE A 706 17.85 9.41 -17.79
N ARG A 707 18.41 10.18 -16.86
CA ARG A 707 18.63 11.63 -16.97
C ARG A 707 20.11 11.94 -17.10
N LEU A 708 20.49 12.94 -17.88
CA LEU A 708 21.87 13.46 -17.91
C LEU A 708 22.08 14.45 -16.75
N VAL A 709 22.99 14.12 -15.82
CA VAL A 709 23.33 14.96 -14.66
C VAL A 709 24.47 15.93 -14.99
N GLY A 710 25.35 15.55 -15.93
CA GLY A 710 26.48 16.38 -16.34
C GLY A 710 27.46 15.60 -17.22
N PHE A 711 28.55 16.24 -17.67
CA PHE A 711 29.52 15.62 -18.57
C PHE A 711 30.88 16.33 -18.62
N ASN A 712 31.85 15.68 -19.27
CA ASN A 712 33.09 16.29 -19.77
C ASN A 712 33.46 15.66 -21.12
N LEU A 713 33.12 16.32 -22.24
CA LEU A 713 33.38 15.78 -23.58
C LEU A 713 34.87 15.79 -23.99
N PRO A 714 35.73 16.71 -23.51
CA PRO A 714 37.18 16.59 -23.58
C PRO A 714 37.75 15.32 -22.95
N GLU A 715 37.30 14.96 -21.75
CA GLU A 715 37.70 13.72 -21.06
C GLU A 715 36.88 12.49 -21.48
N SER A 716 35.89 12.69 -22.34
CA SER A 716 35.07 11.65 -22.95
C SER A 716 34.24 10.84 -21.93
N TRP A 717 33.61 11.50 -20.96
CA TRP A 717 32.66 10.86 -20.04
C TRP A 717 31.35 11.65 -19.86
N LEU A 718 30.29 10.93 -19.49
CA LEU A 718 28.97 11.45 -19.10
C LEU A 718 28.64 10.96 -17.68
N MET A 719 27.86 11.74 -16.93
CA MET A 719 27.18 11.31 -15.71
C MET A 719 25.69 11.17 -16.02
N VAL A 720 25.13 9.99 -15.77
CA VAL A 720 23.70 9.71 -15.90
C VAL A 720 23.11 9.24 -14.58
N GLU A 721 21.89 9.66 -14.32
CA GLU A 721 21.01 9.14 -13.27
C GLU A 721 20.12 8.07 -13.88
N PHE A 722 20.03 6.89 -13.26
CA PHE A 722 19.07 5.84 -13.64
C PHE A 722 17.72 6.13 -13.00
N LEU A 723 16.64 6.00 -13.78
CA LEU A 723 15.27 6.30 -13.35
C LEU A 723 14.35 5.08 -13.35
N GLY A 724 14.76 3.97 -14.00
CA GLY A 724 13.99 2.73 -14.05
C GLY A 724 14.25 1.92 -15.33
N TRP A 725 13.79 0.68 -15.35
CA TRP A 725 13.72 -0.11 -16.58
C TRP A 725 12.49 0.30 -17.39
N ASP A 726 12.59 0.29 -18.72
CA ASP A 726 11.44 0.52 -19.60
C ASP A 726 11.08 -0.79 -20.33
N ASP A 727 10.01 -1.43 -19.86
CA ASP A 727 9.38 -2.62 -20.45
C ASP A 727 8.13 -2.25 -21.29
N SER A 728 7.89 -0.98 -21.63
CA SER A 728 6.68 -0.51 -22.34
C SER A 728 6.69 -0.76 -23.85
N CYS A 729 7.79 -1.24 -24.43
CA CYS A 729 7.99 -1.37 -25.87
C CYS A 729 9.11 -2.36 -26.23
N GLY A 730 9.24 -2.67 -27.52
CA GLY A 730 10.34 -3.45 -28.07
C GLY A 730 10.48 -4.91 -27.59
N PRO A 731 9.42 -5.66 -27.23
CA PRO A 731 9.56 -7.04 -26.83
C PRO A 731 10.20 -7.89 -27.94
N ILE A 732 10.99 -8.91 -27.58
CA ILE A 732 11.50 -9.87 -28.56
C ILE A 732 10.30 -10.52 -29.26
N ALA A 733 10.26 -10.52 -30.60
CA ALA A 733 9.30 -11.28 -31.39
C ALA A 733 9.57 -12.81 -31.31
N SER A 734 9.41 -13.37 -30.12
CA SER A 734 9.64 -14.78 -29.80
C SER A 734 8.60 -15.26 -28.79
N ASP A 735 7.75 -16.21 -29.20
CA ASP A 735 6.97 -17.02 -28.27
C ASP A 735 7.95 -17.70 -27.29
N VAL A 736 8.00 -17.25 -26.03
CA VAL A 736 8.67 -17.95 -24.94
C VAL A 736 7.73 -19.09 -24.54
N PRO A 737 8.03 -20.34 -24.92
CA PRO A 737 7.06 -21.42 -24.80
C PRO A 737 6.97 -21.89 -23.35
N MET A 738 5.79 -22.29 -22.91
CA MET A 738 5.67 -23.06 -21.66
C MET A 738 6.48 -24.36 -21.79
N THR A 739 7.56 -24.52 -21.03
CA THR A 739 8.39 -25.75 -21.03
C THR A 739 8.09 -26.68 -19.86
N GLY A 740 7.50 -26.14 -18.79
CA GLY A 740 7.02 -26.89 -17.63
C GLY A 740 5.84 -26.20 -16.97
N LEU A 741 5.03 -26.99 -16.26
CA LEU A 741 3.97 -26.54 -15.35
C LEU A 741 4.13 -27.37 -14.08
N SER A 742 4.14 -26.69 -12.94
CA SER A 742 4.10 -27.29 -11.62
C SER A 742 2.85 -26.83 -10.88
N LEU A 743 2.37 -27.64 -9.92
CA LEU A 743 1.22 -27.35 -9.09
C LEU A 743 1.58 -27.70 -7.64
N SER A 744 1.27 -26.81 -6.72
CA SER A 744 1.66 -26.91 -5.31
C SER A 744 0.52 -26.49 -4.38
N GLY A 745 0.51 -27.00 -3.16
CA GLY A 745 -0.52 -26.80 -2.15
C GLY A 745 -0.40 -27.83 -1.02
N PRO A 746 -1.22 -27.73 0.05
CA PRO A 746 -1.16 -28.64 1.19
C PRO A 746 -1.64 -30.06 0.83
N ALA A 747 -1.20 -31.06 1.61
CA ALA A 747 -1.56 -32.47 1.40
C ALA A 747 -2.87 -32.91 2.09
N SER A 748 -3.47 -32.03 2.90
CA SER A 748 -4.69 -32.28 3.67
C SER A 748 -5.41 -30.97 3.99
N ALA A 749 -6.74 -31.04 4.14
CA ALA A 749 -7.60 -29.93 4.54
C ALA A 749 -8.85 -30.45 5.27
N VAL A 750 -9.62 -29.56 5.89
CA VAL A 750 -10.93 -29.85 6.48
C VAL A 750 -12.04 -29.56 5.46
N MET A 751 -13.17 -30.27 5.57
CA MET A 751 -14.36 -30.00 4.77
C MET A 751 -14.87 -28.57 5.03
N SER A 752 -15.18 -27.84 3.96
CA SER A 752 -15.54 -26.42 3.96
C SER A 752 -14.45 -25.43 4.42
N GLU A 753 -13.19 -25.85 4.45
CA GLU A 753 -12.01 -24.97 4.54
C GLU A 753 -11.55 -24.57 3.12
N ASP A 754 -11.13 -23.31 2.95
CA ASP A 754 -10.58 -22.82 1.67
C ASP A 754 -9.09 -23.16 1.57
N VAL A 755 -8.68 -23.74 0.43
CA VAL A 755 -7.33 -24.28 0.24
C VAL A 755 -6.63 -23.57 -0.91
N MET A 756 -5.54 -22.85 -0.60
CA MET A 756 -4.65 -22.25 -1.58
C MET A 756 -3.94 -23.33 -2.42
N MET A 757 -4.12 -23.25 -3.74
CA MET A 757 -3.39 -24.03 -4.75
C MET A 757 -2.66 -23.09 -5.71
N THR A 758 -1.37 -23.30 -5.95
CA THR A 758 -0.53 -22.43 -6.79
C THR A 758 0.08 -23.20 -7.95
N ALA A 759 -0.25 -22.78 -9.17
CA ALA A 759 0.33 -23.22 -10.43
C ALA A 759 1.48 -22.30 -10.85
N VAL A 760 2.60 -22.87 -11.31
CA VAL A 760 3.78 -22.12 -11.77
C VAL A 760 4.31 -22.70 -13.07
N ILE A 761 4.41 -21.86 -14.11
CA ILE A 761 4.98 -22.17 -15.42
C ILE A 761 6.51 -22.01 -15.37
N SER A 762 7.21 -22.76 -16.22
CA SER A 762 8.66 -22.66 -16.42
C SER A 762 8.99 -22.40 -17.89
N PRO A 763 9.70 -21.31 -18.23
CA PRO A 763 9.98 -20.16 -17.37
C PRO A 763 8.69 -19.43 -16.98
N ASN A 764 8.71 -18.68 -15.87
CA ASN A 764 7.59 -17.81 -15.49
C ASN A 764 7.38 -16.64 -16.47
N SER A 765 8.40 -16.29 -17.26
CA SER A 765 8.34 -15.33 -18.37
C SER A 765 7.80 -15.94 -19.69
N ALA A 766 7.01 -17.01 -19.62
CA ALA A 766 6.37 -17.59 -20.80
C ALA A 766 5.31 -16.63 -21.38
N THR A 767 5.27 -16.49 -22.71
CA THR A 767 4.43 -15.50 -23.41
C THR A 767 2.95 -15.60 -23.03
N ILE A 768 2.40 -14.47 -22.60
CA ILE A 768 0.98 -14.27 -22.26
C ILE A 768 0.15 -13.93 -23.50
N PRO A 769 -1.17 -14.19 -23.52
CA PRO A 769 -2.00 -14.77 -22.46
C PRO A 769 -1.84 -16.30 -22.32
N ILE A 770 -1.74 -16.79 -21.08
CA ILE A 770 -1.82 -18.21 -20.75
C ILE A 770 -3.23 -18.51 -20.22
N THR A 771 -3.92 -19.49 -20.80
CA THR A 771 -5.25 -19.93 -20.34
C THR A 771 -5.08 -21.12 -19.40
N TYR A 772 -5.46 -20.97 -18.13
CA TYR A 772 -5.50 -22.07 -17.16
C TYR A 772 -6.90 -22.63 -17.04
N THR A 773 -7.03 -23.94 -17.17
CA THR A 773 -8.24 -24.71 -16.84
C THR A 773 -8.02 -25.42 -15.52
N TRP A 774 -8.82 -25.09 -14.51
CA TRP A 774 -8.80 -25.71 -13.20
C TRP A 774 -9.90 -26.78 -13.11
N GLU A 775 -9.50 -28.03 -12.87
CA GLU A 775 -10.36 -29.17 -12.63
C GLU A 775 -10.11 -29.73 -11.23
N ALA A 776 -11.15 -29.89 -10.41
CA ALA A 776 -11.01 -30.48 -9.08
C ALA A 776 -12.16 -31.44 -8.75
N THR A 777 -11.86 -32.46 -7.96
CA THR A 777 -12.85 -33.47 -7.54
C THR A 777 -14.01 -32.80 -6.81
N ASP A 778 -15.26 -33.07 -7.19
CA ASP A 778 -16.49 -32.46 -6.68
C ASP A 778 -16.66 -30.93 -6.91
N ILE A 779 -15.76 -30.28 -7.66
CA ILE A 779 -15.85 -28.86 -8.07
C ILE A 779 -16.09 -28.81 -9.58
N ALA A 780 -16.88 -27.85 -10.06
CA ALA A 780 -17.08 -27.66 -11.50
C ALA A 780 -15.81 -27.06 -12.15
N PRO A 781 -15.40 -27.50 -13.36
CA PRO A 781 -14.25 -26.93 -14.03
C PRO A 781 -14.49 -25.46 -14.39
N PHE A 782 -13.45 -24.64 -14.23
CA PHE A 782 -13.45 -23.24 -14.60
C PHE A 782 -12.16 -22.86 -15.34
N THR A 783 -12.21 -21.77 -16.10
CA THR A 783 -11.10 -21.28 -16.94
C THR A 783 -10.78 -19.84 -16.63
N VAL A 784 -9.50 -19.52 -16.53
CA VAL A 784 -8.97 -18.18 -16.26
C VAL A 784 -7.81 -17.87 -17.21
N VAL A 785 -7.52 -16.60 -17.42
CA VAL A 785 -6.40 -16.12 -18.24
C VAL A 785 -5.44 -15.35 -17.34
N GLY A 786 -4.14 -15.59 -17.46
CA GLY A 786 -3.14 -14.95 -16.58
C GLY A 786 -1.70 -15.08 -17.05
N ALA A 787 -0.79 -14.70 -16.15
CA ALA A 787 0.67 -14.73 -16.33
C ALA A 787 1.27 -16.12 -16.07
N GLY A 788 2.60 -16.23 -15.94
CA GLY A 788 3.30 -17.49 -15.69
C GLY A 788 3.16 -18.08 -14.28
N VAL A 789 2.35 -17.47 -13.41
CA VAL A 789 1.95 -17.98 -12.09
C VAL A 789 0.44 -17.75 -11.94
N ASP A 790 -0.28 -18.71 -11.37
CA ASP A 790 -1.73 -18.62 -11.14
C ASP A 790 -2.10 -19.33 -9.84
N GLY A 791 -2.71 -18.61 -8.88
CA GLY A 791 -3.11 -19.14 -7.58
C GLY A 791 -4.62 -19.12 -7.38
N ARG A 792 -5.25 -20.23 -6.99
CA ARG A 792 -6.70 -20.29 -6.71
C ARG A 792 -7.01 -21.01 -5.41
N PHE A 793 -7.97 -20.46 -4.66
CA PHE A 793 -8.57 -21.11 -3.51
C PHE A 793 -9.62 -22.13 -3.96
N LEU A 794 -9.63 -23.31 -3.34
CA LEU A 794 -10.59 -24.38 -3.60
C LEU A 794 -11.14 -24.90 -2.27
N ASN A 795 -12.45 -25.13 -2.17
CA ASN A 795 -13.04 -25.79 -1.00
C ASN A 795 -13.92 -26.99 -1.38
N TRP A 796 -14.17 -27.85 -0.39
CA TRP A 796 -14.88 -29.10 -0.61
C TRP A 796 -15.98 -29.33 0.41
N SER A 797 -17.20 -29.49 -0.09
CA SER A 797 -18.40 -29.81 0.69
C SER A 797 -18.57 -31.30 1.01
N GLN A 798 -17.57 -32.13 0.68
CA GLN A 798 -17.54 -33.58 0.94
C GLN A 798 -16.12 -34.02 1.34
N PRO A 799 -15.95 -34.92 2.33
CA PRO A 799 -14.64 -35.48 2.68
C PRO A 799 -14.10 -36.45 1.62
N GLY A 800 -12.87 -36.92 1.81
CA GLY A 800 -12.19 -37.91 0.97
C GLY A 800 -10.98 -37.36 0.21
N PRO A 801 -10.25 -38.22 -0.52
CA PRO A 801 -9.16 -37.78 -1.39
C PRO A 801 -9.71 -36.92 -2.53
N LYS A 802 -9.08 -35.78 -2.76
CA LYS A 802 -9.36 -34.87 -3.87
C LYS A 802 -8.16 -34.81 -4.78
N THR A 803 -8.42 -34.93 -6.07
CA THR A 803 -7.46 -34.67 -7.13
C THR A 803 -7.76 -33.30 -7.71
N ILE A 804 -6.72 -32.47 -7.84
CA ILE A 804 -6.74 -31.16 -8.48
C ILE A 804 -5.83 -31.27 -9.71
N THR A 805 -6.34 -30.90 -10.87
CA THR A 805 -5.63 -30.89 -12.15
C THR A 805 -5.70 -29.49 -12.72
N VAL A 806 -4.53 -28.93 -13.05
CA VAL A 806 -4.43 -27.65 -13.77
C VAL A 806 -3.89 -27.93 -15.15
N THR A 807 -4.58 -27.44 -16.17
CA THR A 807 -4.12 -27.49 -17.57
C THR A 807 -3.89 -26.08 -18.07
N ALA A 808 -2.63 -25.72 -18.31
CA ALA A 808 -2.26 -24.45 -18.93
C ALA A 808 -2.16 -24.61 -20.46
N ALA A 809 -2.69 -23.65 -21.21
CA ALA A 809 -2.68 -23.61 -22.65
C ALA A 809 -2.15 -22.26 -23.17
N GLN A 810 -1.20 -22.34 -24.11
CA GLN A 810 -0.54 -21.21 -24.78
C GLN A 810 -0.34 -21.59 -26.24
N ASN A 811 -0.94 -20.85 -27.18
CA ASN A 811 -0.93 -21.16 -28.62
C ASN A 811 -1.35 -22.61 -28.95
N GLN A 812 -0.40 -23.50 -29.27
CA GLN A 812 -0.65 -24.96 -29.46
C GLN A 812 -0.05 -25.83 -28.34
N THR A 813 0.66 -25.23 -27.39
CA THR A 813 1.28 -25.89 -26.25
C THR A 813 0.25 -26.06 -25.15
N ILE A 814 0.08 -27.30 -24.66
CA ILE A 814 -0.79 -27.63 -23.54
C ILE A 814 0.04 -28.41 -22.53
N LEU A 815 0.11 -27.93 -21.29
CA LEU A 815 0.76 -28.59 -20.17
C LEU A 815 -0.26 -28.89 -19.08
N THR A 816 -0.10 -30.01 -18.38
CA THR A 816 -0.99 -30.42 -17.30
C THR A 816 -0.19 -30.84 -16.08
N ALA A 817 -0.56 -30.34 -14.90
CA ALA A 817 -0.05 -30.78 -13.61
C ALA A 817 -1.20 -31.24 -12.70
N THR A 818 -0.90 -32.14 -11.77
CA THR A 818 -1.89 -32.74 -10.88
C THR A 818 -1.35 -32.81 -9.45
N HIS A 819 -2.17 -32.39 -8.49
CA HIS A 819 -1.92 -32.47 -7.05
C HIS A 819 -3.03 -33.31 -6.39
N THR A 820 -2.74 -33.89 -5.22
CA THR A 820 -3.70 -34.69 -4.46
C THR A 820 -3.63 -34.34 -2.98
N LEU A 821 -4.79 -34.05 -2.39
CA LEU A 821 -4.93 -33.79 -0.96
C LEU A 821 -6.08 -34.60 -0.35
N THR A 822 -6.08 -34.78 0.97
CA THR A 822 -7.16 -35.48 1.68
C THR A 822 -8.02 -34.50 2.48
N VAL A 823 -9.30 -34.38 2.13
CA VAL A 823 -10.27 -33.59 2.89
C VAL A 823 -10.86 -34.45 4.02
N THR A 824 -10.75 -34.00 5.26
CA THR A 824 -11.35 -34.68 6.43
C THR A 824 -12.62 -33.97 6.89
N SER A 825 -13.64 -34.72 7.34
CA SER A 825 -14.79 -34.12 8.02
C SER A 825 -14.37 -33.47 9.34
N PRO A 826 -14.98 -32.34 9.74
CA PRO A 826 -14.78 -31.77 11.06
C PRO A 826 -15.20 -32.76 12.16
N SER A 827 -14.54 -32.66 13.32
CA SER A 827 -14.92 -33.40 14.53
C SER A 827 -16.31 -32.97 15.02
N ALA A 828 -17.08 -33.92 15.56
CA ALA A 828 -18.43 -33.61 16.04
C ALA A 828 -18.40 -32.62 17.23
N PRO A 829 -19.39 -31.70 17.34
CA PRO A 829 -19.51 -30.79 18.47
C PRO A 829 -19.66 -31.54 19.79
N GLN A 830 -19.04 -31.03 20.84
CA GLN A 830 -19.04 -31.60 22.20
C GLN A 830 -19.35 -30.53 23.23
N ILE A 831 -19.89 -30.94 24.38
CA ILE A 831 -19.88 -30.14 25.61
C ILE A 831 -19.34 -30.94 26.80
N THR A 832 -18.66 -30.27 27.71
CA THR A 832 -18.13 -30.81 28.97
C THR A 832 -18.52 -29.92 30.14
N LEU A 833 -18.91 -30.52 31.27
CA LEU A 833 -19.27 -29.82 32.50
C LEU A 833 -18.14 -29.97 33.53
N VAL A 834 -17.70 -28.86 34.12
CA VAL A 834 -16.55 -28.82 35.03
C VAL A 834 -16.90 -28.11 36.34
N PRO A 835 -17.11 -28.82 37.46
CA PRO A 835 -17.19 -30.27 37.59
C PRO A 835 -18.48 -30.84 36.96
N PRO A 836 -18.52 -32.13 36.61
CA PRO A 836 -19.73 -32.81 36.11
C PRO A 836 -20.62 -33.37 37.25
N CYS A 837 -20.32 -33.08 38.51
CA CYS A 837 -21.16 -33.43 39.65
C CYS A 837 -20.86 -32.55 40.87
N SER A 838 -21.76 -32.54 41.86
CA SER A 838 -21.49 -31.96 43.17
C SER A 838 -22.08 -32.82 44.29
N ASN A 839 -21.35 -32.97 45.39
CA ASN A 839 -21.84 -33.64 46.60
C ASN A 839 -22.86 -32.81 47.41
N SER A 840 -23.18 -31.58 46.98
CA SER A 840 -24.21 -30.74 47.56
C SER A 840 -24.88 -29.87 46.49
N GLY A 841 -26.20 -29.93 46.41
CA GLY A 841 -27.00 -29.07 45.52
C GLY A 841 -27.28 -27.66 46.06
N ALA A 842 -26.86 -27.34 47.29
CA ALA A 842 -27.23 -26.08 47.95
C ALA A 842 -26.74 -24.85 47.17
N LEU A 843 -25.47 -24.86 46.74
CA LEU A 843 -24.90 -23.94 45.78
C LEU A 843 -23.81 -24.69 44.99
N VAL A 844 -23.86 -24.59 43.67
CA VAL A 844 -22.97 -25.25 42.72
C VAL A 844 -22.46 -24.21 41.74
N ASN A 845 -21.13 -24.16 41.59
CA ASN A 845 -20.47 -23.47 40.49
C ASN A 845 -19.97 -24.55 39.51
N LEU A 846 -20.27 -24.41 38.23
CA LEU A 846 -19.77 -25.28 37.18
C LEU A 846 -19.53 -24.49 35.89
N SER A 847 -18.48 -24.84 35.14
CA SER A 847 -18.25 -24.31 33.81
C SER A 847 -18.83 -25.24 32.74
N VAL A 848 -19.38 -24.67 31.68
CA VAL A 848 -19.76 -25.37 30.45
C VAL A 848 -18.71 -25.05 29.40
N LEU A 849 -18.03 -26.08 28.90
CA LEU A 849 -17.03 -25.97 27.84
C LEU A 849 -17.59 -26.58 26.56
N GLY A 850 -17.65 -25.83 25.47
CA GLY A 850 -18.01 -26.31 24.14
C GLY A 850 -16.78 -26.38 23.21
N PHE A 851 -16.73 -27.38 22.33
CA PHE A 851 -15.69 -27.56 21.32
C PHE A 851 -16.28 -28.11 20.01
N ASN A 852 -15.65 -27.79 18.87
CA ASN A 852 -16.09 -28.15 17.51
C ASN A 852 -17.52 -27.68 17.15
N TRP A 853 -17.96 -26.53 17.66
CA TRP A 853 -19.21 -25.89 17.24
C TRP A 853 -18.98 -25.01 16.00
N PRO A 854 -20.01 -24.77 15.16
CA PRO A 854 -19.85 -23.85 14.03
C PRO A 854 -19.51 -22.45 14.52
N ALA A 855 -18.38 -21.89 14.07
CA ALA A 855 -17.95 -20.54 14.43
C ALA A 855 -19.00 -19.51 13.98
N GLY A 856 -19.26 -18.49 14.83
CA GLY A 856 -20.22 -17.43 14.52
C GLY A 856 -21.71 -17.82 14.61
N GLU A 857 -22.08 -19.10 14.50
CA GLU A 857 -23.47 -19.54 14.76
C GLU A 857 -23.82 -19.48 16.25
N ALA A 858 -25.09 -19.30 16.58
CA ALA A 858 -25.54 -19.27 17.97
C ALA A 858 -25.90 -20.67 18.49
N VAL A 859 -25.26 -21.08 19.59
CA VAL A 859 -25.53 -22.31 20.32
C VAL A 859 -26.50 -22.03 21.47
N ASP A 860 -27.69 -22.63 21.40
CA ASP A 860 -28.69 -22.64 22.47
C ASP A 860 -28.33 -23.69 23.53
N LEU A 861 -28.35 -23.28 24.80
CA LEU A 861 -28.02 -24.13 25.95
C LEU A 861 -29.21 -24.32 26.87
N PHE A 862 -29.60 -25.58 27.05
CA PHE A 862 -30.73 -26.02 27.85
C PHE A 862 -30.26 -26.69 29.14
N TRP A 863 -31.05 -26.53 30.20
CA TRP A 863 -30.95 -27.27 31.47
C TRP A 863 -32.29 -27.95 31.75
N ASP A 864 -32.32 -29.28 31.87
CA ASP A 864 -33.55 -30.10 31.95
C ASP A 864 -34.60 -29.73 30.88
N GLY A 865 -34.15 -29.45 29.65
CA GLY A 865 -35.01 -29.03 28.54
C GLY A 865 -35.53 -27.58 28.61
N GLN A 866 -35.14 -26.77 29.59
CA GLN A 866 -35.39 -25.33 29.60
C GLN A 866 -34.20 -24.57 29.01
N LEU A 867 -34.42 -23.73 27.99
CA LEU A 867 -33.40 -22.81 27.47
C LEU A 867 -32.96 -21.86 28.59
N VAL A 868 -31.67 -21.87 28.94
CA VAL A 868 -31.10 -21.07 30.03
C VAL A 868 -30.09 -20.02 29.57
N GLN A 869 -29.42 -20.25 28.43
CA GLN A 869 -28.46 -19.32 27.84
C GLN A 869 -28.30 -19.59 26.34
N GLN A 870 -27.80 -18.60 25.61
CA GLN A 870 -27.36 -18.70 24.22
C GLN A 870 -25.91 -18.16 24.15
N VAL A 871 -25.07 -18.74 23.32
CA VAL A 871 -23.65 -18.36 23.18
C VAL A 871 -23.16 -18.53 21.74
N THR A 872 -22.32 -17.62 21.27
CA THR A 872 -21.64 -17.74 19.98
C THR A 872 -20.21 -18.28 20.22
N PRO A 873 -19.78 -19.37 19.55
CA PRO A 873 -18.41 -19.86 19.63
C PRO A 873 -17.40 -18.91 18.97
N GLY A 874 -16.13 -19.02 19.36
CA GLY A 874 -15.02 -18.37 18.68
C GLY A 874 -14.76 -18.93 17.28
N SER A 875 -13.77 -18.37 16.59
CA SER A 875 -13.30 -18.86 15.28
C SER A 875 -12.77 -20.30 15.31
N ASP A 876 -12.33 -20.76 16.48
CA ASP A 876 -11.91 -22.14 16.77
C ASP A 876 -13.09 -23.10 17.06
N GLY A 877 -14.33 -22.60 17.05
CA GLY A 877 -15.52 -23.37 17.40
C GLY A 877 -15.63 -23.72 18.89
N ALA A 878 -14.89 -23.04 19.76
CA ALA A 878 -14.95 -23.24 21.20
C ALA A 878 -15.78 -22.18 21.94
N PHE A 879 -16.28 -22.53 23.12
CA PHE A 879 -16.83 -21.56 24.08
C PHE A 879 -16.63 -22.01 25.53
N MET A 880 -16.59 -21.04 26.45
CA MET A 880 -16.53 -21.27 27.88
C MET A 880 -17.53 -20.38 28.61
N LEU A 881 -18.42 -20.99 29.40
CA LEU A 881 -19.39 -20.29 30.24
C LEU A 881 -19.23 -20.69 31.69
N TYR A 882 -19.59 -19.78 32.60
CA TYR A 882 -19.60 -20.01 34.04
C TYR A 882 -21.03 -19.96 34.57
N TRP A 883 -21.51 -21.08 35.10
CA TRP A 883 -22.85 -21.22 35.65
C TRP A 883 -22.82 -21.36 37.17
N MET A 884 -23.71 -20.61 37.82
CA MET A 884 -24.11 -20.85 39.21
C MET A 884 -25.51 -21.47 39.22
N ARG A 885 -25.70 -22.50 40.05
CA ARG A 885 -26.97 -23.19 40.30
C ARG A 885 -27.16 -23.34 41.81
N ALA A 886 -28.39 -23.21 42.30
CA ALA A 886 -28.68 -23.25 43.73
C ALA A 886 -29.93 -24.09 44.00
N PHE A 887 -29.99 -24.69 45.20
CA PHE A 887 -31.10 -25.53 45.66
C PHE A 887 -31.42 -26.73 44.73
N LEU A 888 -30.42 -27.28 44.05
CA LEU A 888 -30.55 -28.54 43.34
C LEU A 888 -30.91 -29.67 44.32
N GLY A 889 -31.78 -30.57 43.87
CA GLY A 889 -32.16 -31.78 44.59
C GLY A 889 -31.12 -32.88 44.45
N LEU A 890 -31.50 -34.11 44.80
CA LEU A 890 -30.73 -35.30 44.44
C LEU A 890 -31.25 -35.85 43.13
N GLY A 891 -30.36 -36.11 42.16
CA GLY A 891 -30.70 -36.56 40.82
C GLY A 891 -29.61 -36.23 39.80
N ASP A 892 -29.89 -36.61 38.56
CA ASP A 892 -29.12 -36.27 37.37
C ASP A 892 -29.83 -35.13 36.62
N TYR A 893 -29.05 -34.16 36.14
CA TYR A 893 -29.50 -32.96 35.46
C TYR A 893 -28.98 -32.95 34.02
N GLU A 894 -29.85 -32.77 33.03
CA GLU A 894 -29.45 -32.79 31.62
C GLU A 894 -29.02 -31.39 31.16
N VAL A 895 -27.85 -31.29 30.54
CA VAL A 895 -27.41 -30.11 29.79
C VAL A 895 -27.34 -30.48 28.32
N LEU A 896 -28.15 -29.83 27.50
CA LEU A 896 -28.14 -29.97 26.04
C LEU A 896 -27.63 -28.67 25.42
N ALA A 897 -26.69 -28.77 24.49
CA ALA A 897 -26.32 -27.72 23.57
C ALA A 897 -26.88 -28.05 22.18
N GLN A 898 -27.40 -27.05 21.46
CA GLN A 898 -27.93 -27.21 20.11
C GLN A 898 -27.64 -25.97 19.23
N SER A 899 -27.22 -26.19 17.97
CA SER A 899 -27.17 -25.16 16.93
C SER A 899 -27.61 -25.78 15.60
N GLY A 900 -28.74 -25.33 15.04
CA GLY A 900 -29.32 -25.91 13.83
C GLY A 900 -29.55 -27.43 13.96
N SER A 901 -28.83 -28.21 13.15
CA SER A 901 -28.80 -29.67 13.16
C SER A 901 -27.79 -30.30 14.13
N TYR A 902 -26.86 -29.52 14.66
CA TYR A 902 -25.85 -29.96 15.62
C TYR A 902 -26.40 -29.99 17.03
N GLY A 903 -26.05 -31.00 17.81
CA GLY A 903 -26.39 -31.08 19.23
C GLY A 903 -25.48 -32.01 20.00
N ALA A 904 -25.21 -31.67 21.26
CA ALA A 904 -24.43 -32.49 22.18
C ALA A 904 -24.98 -32.37 23.61
N THR A 905 -24.91 -33.47 24.36
CA THR A 905 -25.54 -33.58 25.69
C THR A 905 -24.50 -34.00 26.72
N ALA A 906 -24.56 -33.37 27.89
CA ALA A 906 -23.82 -33.75 29.09
C ALA A 906 -24.77 -33.87 30.29
N VAL A 907 -24.35 -34.56 31.34
CA VAL A 907 -25.16 -34.78 32.54
C VAL A 907 -24.41 -34.28 33.78
N PHE A 908 -25.12 -33.63 34.69
CA PHE A 908 -24.59 -33.18 35.98
C PHE A 908 -25.28 -33.89 37.16
N SER A 909 -24.53 -34.59 38.00
CA SER A 909 -25.11 -35.41 39.09
C SER A 909 -25.01 -34.79 40.48
N VAL A 910 -26.03 -34.99 41.32
CA VAL A 910 -26.03 -34.67 42.76
C VAL A 910 -26.59 -35.86 43.57
N PRO A 911 -25.83 -36.49 44.48
CA PRO A 911 -24.40 -36.31 44.74
C PRO A 911 -23.54 -36.89 43.61
N CYS A 912 -22.21 -36.75 43.69
CA CYS A 912 -21.32 -37.50 42.81
C CYS A 912 -21.44 -39.01 43.05
N THR A 913 -21.42 -39.81 41.98
CA THR A 913 -21.34 -41.27 42.06
C THR A 913 -19.91 -41.72 42.40
N PRO A 914 -19.70 -42.71 43.29
CA PRO A 914 -18.35 -43.15 43.63
C PRO A 914 -17.64 -43.88 42.48
N GLN A 915 -16.57 -43.28 41.96
CA GLN A 915 -15.87 -43.75 40.77
C GLN A 915 -14.43 -44.22 41.03
N ALA A 916 -14.12 -45.41 40.52
CA ALA A 916 -12.77 -45.96 40.38
C ALA A 916 -12.04 -45.34 39.17
N PRO A 917 -10.69 -45.34 39.14
CA PRO A 917 -9.95 -45.06 37.91
C PRO A 917 -10.37 -46.06 36.81
N LEU A 918 -10.47 -45.59 35.57
CA LEU A 918 -10.81 -46.43 34.41
C LEU A 918 -9.63 -46.61 33.44
N SER A 919 -8.74 -45.63 33.34
CA SER A 919 -7.43 -45.80 32.68
C SER A 919 -6.37 -44.87 33.29
N ALA A 920 -5.11 -45.16 33.00
CA ALA A 920 -3.98 -44.29 33.25
C ALA A 920 -3.03 -44.29 32.04
N THR A 921 -2.40 -43.16 31.77
CA THR A 921 -1.31 -43.02 30.79
C THR A 921 0.01 -42.76 31.50
N ILE A 922 1.12 -43.03 30.81
CA ILE A 922 2.46 -42.59 31.20
C ILE A 922 3.03 -41.80 30.02
N GLU A 923 3.37 -40.55 30.26
CA GLU A 923 4.07 -39.69 29.32
C GLU A 923 5.53 -39.49 29.73
N GLY A 924 6.40 -39.33 28.73
CA GLY A 924 7.83 -39.16 28.88
C GLY A 924 8.56 -39.41 27.56
N PRO A 925 9.87 -39.12 27.48
CA PRO A 925 10.64 -39.36 26.26
C PRO A 925 10.68 -40.86 25.92
N PRO A 926 10.68 -41.26 24.64
CA PRO A 926 10.68 -42.68 24.25
C PRO A 926 12.06 -43.36 24.38
N SER A 927 13.13 -42.58 24.46
CA SER A 927 14.50 -43.08 24.60
C SER A 927 15.41 -42.10 25.34
N GLY A 928 16.57 -42.58 25.78
CA GLY A 928 17.55 -41.77 26.50
C GLY A 928 18.91 -42.43 26.65
N LEU A 929 19.81 -41.76 27.38
CA LEU A 929 21.20 -42.19 27.62
C LEU A 929 21.37 -42.82 29.00
N VAL A 930 22.31 -43.76 29.11
CA VAL A 930 22.77 -44.26 30.41
C VAL A 930 23.27 -43.14 31.33
N ASN A 931 22.94 -43.25 32.62
CA ASN A 931 23.28 -42.30 33.70
C ASN A 931 22.69 -40.88 33.53
N THR A 932 21.69 -40.70 32.67
CA THR A 932 20.84 -39.48 32.64
C THR A 932 19.53 -39.74 33.37
N THR A 933 19.02 -38.72 34.07
CA THR A 933 17.71 -38.75 34.74
C THR A 933 16.61 -38.25 33.80
N TYR A 934 15.49 -38.97 33.77
CA TYR A 934 14.31 -38.67 32.97
C TYR A 934 13.07 -38.62 33.85
N THR A 935 12.21 -37.62 33.63
CA THR A 935 10.91 -37.50 34.30
C THR A 935 9.84 -38.23 33.48
N PHE A 936 8.96 -38.94 34.16
CA PHE A 936 7.75 -39.54 33.60
C PHE A 936 6.54 -39.07 34.38
N THR A 937 5.45 -38.79 33.67
CA THR A 937 4.22 -38.20 34.21
C THR A 937 3.06 -39.18 34.03
N ALA A 938 2.30 -39.42 35.09
CA ALA A 938 1.04 -40.14 35.02
C ALA A 938 -0.13 -39.18 34.86
N ALA A 939 -1.13 -39.56 34.07
CA ALA A 939 -2.45 -38.93 34.07
C ALA A 939 -3.54 -40.02 34.18
N VAL A 940 -4.60 -39.74 34.91
CA VAL A 940 -5.66 -40.71 35.25
C VAL A 940 -7.00 -40.24 34.72
N SER A 941 -7.73 -41.16 34.08
CA SER A 941 -9.03 -40.91 33.48
C SER A 941 -10.10 -41.84 34.04
N PRO A 942 -11.34 -41.36 34.24
CA PRO A 942 -11.80 -39.98 34.06
C PRO A 942 -11.39 -39.07 35.22
N THR A 943 -11.48 -37.76 35.00
CA THR A 943 -11.22 -36.70 36.00
C THR A 943 -12.20 -36.73 37.19
N THR A 944 -13.28 -37.49 37.09
CA THR A 944 -14.24 -37.79 38.17
C THR A 944 -13.79 -38.89 39.14
N THR A 945 -12.63 -39.52 38.91
CA THR A 945 -12.09 -40.56 39.79
C THR A 945 -11.93 -40.05 41.23
N ILE A 946 -12.43 -40.82 42.22
CA ILE A 946 -12.31 -40.41 43.62
C ILE A 946 -10.85 -40.36 44.08
N LEU A 947 -10.50 -39.22 44.68
CA LEU A 947 -9.23 -38.93 45.32
C LEU A 947 -9.26 -39.24 46.83
N PRO A 948 -8.11 -39.50 47.47
CA PRO A 948 -6.78 -39.58 46.89
C PRO A 948 -6.54 -40.89 46.12
N LEU A 949 -5.76 -40.79 45.04
CA LEU A 949 -5.27 -41.95 44.29
C LEU A 949 -3.91 -42.38 44.84
N THR A 950 -3.68 -43.70 44.93
CA THR A 950 -2.38 -44.29 45.25
C THR A 950 -1.71 -44.73 43.94
N TYR A 951 -0.56 -44.16 43.64
CA TYR A 951 0.25 -44.47 42.46
C TYR A 951 1.38 -45.42 42.88
N THR A 952 1.65 -46.47 42.12
CA THR A 952 2.78 -47.39 42.36
C THR A 952 3.52 -47.65 41.06
N TRP A 953 4.70 -47.05 40.95
CA TRP A 953 5.62 -47.19 39.82
C TRP A 953 6.53 -48.39 40.06
N THR A 954 6.46 -49.39 39.20
CA THR A 954 7.31 -50.59 39.23
C THR A 954 8.23 -50.59 38.01
N ILE A 955 9.54 -50.54 38.26
CA ILE A 955 10.58 -50.47 37.22
C ILE A 955 11.37 -51.77 37.24
N GLU A 956 11.63 -52.34 36.07
CA GLU A 956 12.34 -53.61 35.93
C GLU A 956 13.71 -53.60 36.64
N GLY A 957 13.86 -54.45 37.66
CA GLY A 957 15.08 -54.57 38.46
C GLY A 957 15.19 -53.61 39.67
N ALA A 958 14.18 -52.78 39.93
CA ALA A 958 14.12 -51.87 41.08
C ALA A 958 13.01 -52.24 42.09
N ALA A 959 13.03 -51.62 43.26
CA ALA A 959 11.90 -51.66 44.20
C ALA A 959 10.79 -50.70 43.73
N PRO A 960 9.50 -51.02 43.91
CA PRO A 960 8.41 -50.11 43.57
C PRO A 960 8.45 -48.79 44.35
N ILE A 961 8.07 -47.70 43.68
CA ILE A 961 7.96 -46.36 44.24
C ILE A 961 6.46 -46.03 44.37
N THR A 962 5.99 -45.74 45.59
CA THR A 962 4.57 -45.49 45.86
C THR A 962 4.34 -44.05 46.32
N HIS A 963 3.42 -43.35 45.66
CA HIS A 963 2.96 -42.00 46.00
C HIS A 963 1.44 -41.98 46.29
N THR A 964 0.94 -40.86 46.79
CA THR A 964 -0.49 -40.64 47.02
C THR A 964 -0.82 -39.20 46.63
N GLY A 965 -1.77 -39.01 45.71
CA GLY A 965 -1.93 -37.73 45.01
C GLY A 965 -3.30 -37.50 44.38
N GLY A 966 -3.32 -36.56 43.43
CA GLY A 966 -4.49 -36.13 42.67
C GLY A 966 -4.75 -37.04 41.46
N LEU A 967 -5.13 -36.45 40.32
CA LEU A 967 -5.35 -37.14 39.04
C LEU A 967 -4.05 -37.30 38.21
N SER A 968 -2.93 -36.76 38.71
CA SER A 968 -1.60 -36.87 38.13
C SER A 968 -0.56 -37.08 39.22
N ASP A 969 0.55 -37.73 38.85
CA ASP A 969 1.73 -38.01 39.67
C ASP A 969 2.98 -38.03 38.76
N THR A 970 4.19 -37.89 39.33
CA THR A 970 5.44 -37.92 38.55
C THR A 970 6.51 -38.78 39.22
N VAL A 971 7.37 -39.40 38.41
CA VAL A 971 8.55 -40.14 38.88
C VAL A 971 9.79 -39.76 38.07
N GLN A 972 10.95 -39.71 38.72
CA GLN A 972 12.24 -39.48 38.07
C GLN A 972 13.08 -40.76 38.11
N LEU A 973 13.56 -41.19 36.95
CA LEU A 973 14.23 -42.48 36.75
C LEU A 973 15.55 -42.30 36.00
N SER A 974 16.54 -43.14 36.31
CA SER A 974 17.80 -43.22 35.56
C SER A 974 18.29 -44.67 35.52
N TRP A 975 19.06 -45.02 34.49
CA TRP A 975 19.53 -46.39 34.26
C TRP A 975 21.03 -46.44 33.97
N THR A 976 21.71 -47.37 34.61
CA THR A 976 23.16 -47.62 34.44
C THR A 976 23.49 -48.54 33.27
N ALA A 977 22.49 -49.22 32.70
CA ALA A 977 22.65 -50.22 31.64
C ALA A 977 21.68 -49.98 30.47
N VAL A 978 22.18 -50.21 29.26
CA VAL A 978 21.45 -50.05 27.99
C VAL A 978 20.33 -51.07 27.79
N GLY A 979 19.59 -50.93 26.69
CA GLY A 979 18.47 -51.77 26.28
C GLY A 979 17.11 -51.17 26.63
N GLN A 980 16.04 -51.88 26.27
CA GLN A 980 14.70 -51.51 26.72
C GLN A 980 14.57 -51.67 28.24
N LYS A 981 13.63 -50.91 28.82
CA LYS A 981 13.24 -50.93 30.23
C LYS A 981 11.72 -50.83 30.31
N ALA A 982 11.09 -51.73 31.06
CA ALA A 982 9.66 -51.60 31.38
C ALA A 982 9.45 -50.67 32.58
N ILE A 983 8.53 -49.71 32.41
CA ILE A 983 7.95 -48.89 33.48
C ILE A 983 6.48 -49.29 33.56
N LEU A 984 6.10 -50.02 34.60
CA LEU A 984 4.72 -50.38 34.91
C LEU A 984 4.19 -49.40 35.96
N LEU A 985 2.99 -48.88 35.75
CA LEU A 985 2.27 -48.05 36.71
C LEU A 985 0.96 -48.71 37.09
N THR A 986 0.76 -48.93 38.38
CA THR A 986 -0.53 -49.29 38.98
C THR A 986 -1.10 -48.05 39.68
N VAL A 987 -2.36 -47.68 39.40
CA VAL A 987 -3.07 -46.60 40.11
C VAL A 987 -4.35 -47.13 40.73
N GLN A 988 -4.60 -46.86 42.01
CA GLN A 988 -5.75 -47.39 42.74
C GLN A 988 -6.40 -46.40 43.71
N ASN A 989 -7.71 -46.56 43.93
CA ASN A 989 -8.46 -45.98 45.04
C ASN A 989 -9.32 -47.10 45.71
N PRO A 990 -10.11 -46.82 46.77
CA PRO A 990 -10.91 -47.85 47.45
C PRO A 990 -11.99 -48.54 46.59
N TYR A 991 -12.23 -48.10 45.36
CA TYR A 991 -13.27 -48.60 44.46
C TYR A 991 -12.71 -49.41 43.28
N GLY A 992 -11.42 -49.30 42.97
CA GLY A 992 -10.78 -50.06 41.89
C GLY A 992 -9.35 -49.64 41.59
N LEU A 993 -8.72 -50.34 40.65
CA LEU A 993 -7.35 -50.11 40.20
C LEU A 993 -7.23 -50.25 38.68
N VAL A 994 -6.23 -49.58 38.11
CA VAL A 994 -5.83 -49.64 36.70
C VAL A 994 -4.33 -49.86 36.58
N GLU A 995 -3.90 -50.50 35.50
CA GLU A 995 -2.47 -50.71 35.21
C GLU A 995 -2.15 -50.29 33.77
N THR A 996 -0.96 -49.74 33.58
CA THR A 996 -0.47 -49.23 32.29
C THR A 996 1.05 -49.36 32.21
N GLN A 997 1.62 -49.51 31.02
CA GLN A 997 3.06 -49.77 30.84
C GLN A 997 3.66 -48.94 29.71
N LEU A 998 4.82 -48.34 29.97
CA LEU A 998 5.68 -47.71 28.98
C LEU A 998 6.96 -48.54 28.76
N LEU A 999 7.46 -48.56 27.53
CA LEU A 999 8.77 -49.12 27.18
C LEU A 999 9.73 -47.99 26.83
N PHE A 1000 10.79 -47.83 27.64
CA PHE A 1000 11.82 -46.81 27.45
C PHE A 1000 13.09 -47.44 26.86
N HIS A 1001 13.70 -46.85 25.84
CA HIS A 1001 14.92 -47.38 25.22
C HIS A 1001 16.20 -46.64 25.67
N VAL A 1002 17.06 -47.31 26.44
CA VAL A 1002 18.31 -46.73 26.96
C VAL A 1002 19.49 -47.07 26.05
N THR A 1003 20.19 -46.05 25.55
CA THR A 1003 21.35 -46.17 24.65
C THR A 1003 22.65 -45.74 25.33
N ALA A 1004 23.79 -46.10 24.71
CA ALA A 1004 25.12 -45.78 25.23
C ALA A 1004 25.52 -44.33 24.88
N LYS A 1005 26.16 -43.63 25.82
CA LYS A 1005 26.68 -42.28 25.57
C LYS A 1005 27.92 -42.35 24.66
N ALA A 1006 27.71 -42.08 23.37
CA ALA A 1006 28.77 -42.05 22.37
C ALA A 1006 29.89 -41.09 22.79
N SER A 1007 31.13 -41.60 22.84
CA SER A 1007 32.31 -40.86 23.28
C SER A 1007 33.28 -40.72 22.11
N PHE A 1008 33.20 -39.58 21.41
CA PHE A 1008 34.08 -39.28 20.29
C PHE A 1008 35.45 -38.82 20.82
N LEU A 1009 36.52 -39.55 20.45
CA LEU A 1009 37.89 -39.08 20.59
C LEU A 1009 38.25 -38.23 19.36
N PRO A 1010 38.77 -37.01 19.51
CA PRO A 1010 39.17 -36.18 18.37
C PRO A 1010 40.38 -36.81 17.66
N LEU A 1011 40.24 -37.02 16.35
CA LEU A 1011 41.29 -37.60 15.52
C LEU A 1011 42.36 -36.55 15.20
N ILE A 1012 43.48 -36.56 15.94
CA ILE A 1012 44.65 -35.75 15.60
C ILE A 1012 45.41 -36.43 14.45
N THR A 1013 45.11 -36.03 13.21
CA THR A 1013 46.00 -36.23 12.07
C THR A 1013 47.17 -35.24 12.13
N ARG A 1014 48.29 -35.58 11.49
CA ARG A 1014 49.59 -34.90 11.62
C ARG A 1014 50.37 -34.95 10.32
#